data_AF-A0A7Z9I5V3-F1
#
_entry.id   AF-A0A7Z9I5V3-F1
#
_cell.length_a   1.000
_cell.length_b   1.000
_cell.length_c   1.000
_cell.angle_alpha   90.00
_cell.angle_beta   90.00
_cell.angle_gamma   90.00
#
_symmetry.space_group_name_H-M   'P 1'
#
loop_
_entity.id
_entity.type
_entity.pdbx_description
1 polymer ?
#
loop_
_entity_poly.entity_id
_entity_poly.type
_entity_poly.pdbx_seq_one_letter_code
_entity_poly.pdbx_strand_id
1 'polypeptide(L)'
;MKIRLFLFVMIPTFLMISSVGIYFIEYILSGNEESAFDSLFNSLWWAVVTFTTVGYGDMSPQTVQGRFFTFFVMAAGLINFSIVVSLVTDKFQQFRSGRDRGLEFLKIKGHVLVCSDDPTWMKEILSQNQKYVKRDKVVLISPSGEHPLLATSYKKLKWVSGDSFDLNVLRKAAAAKAKIAYVFYKDNSYALMTVLQLETLSDGRIVTQAQYVGREFRNYFEDVGCDHALDPYDLYVPLMLSAFHSQGAPAWINKVINRTQGHQIATRKTESLLIGKTWLELIKTKKQNHGIMPLAVVINEVVLINPEASFEIPKDSLIMQLEPFEIPKKSSAMQLELAESFPKGDLEKQAIDVMGMDEIGLDGHILISSDNKVFINRCLLEMSQRNQPEKIIVLTNIPLLEEIPGNLNVEWIEGDSNSEKSFLEAKSTEAKVALIDHAHDGQNLMAVLRLEQATDGEVFTIATYHKEDFDQQLFKVGCDFCLDPEELIAPILSQSALNPGLGTLIEEIILEEPTTQSLKVRHLSREWEADSWLSTILKLKEKEGELPVGLIRSQTHKLLVNPHPELEVNPGDRLIYITSAQQKGDEFESSEDSDSTLIEVKPSEEAVNLFRKGQVLFKKEENYEEAYNCFHQAAILNHTRAKYNLGLMNFNGKGVPKNLDESYHWFREAAKDGNEKARKALKSTRALQNITTNTLEHEIPEFDTELMGRLTEDQRFWFAGAVVAMVMADEHIDLHERSFLHSAIRIVRDKRKIQELEEYILRWQTPPI
;
A
#
# COMPACT_ATOMS: atom_id res chain seq x y z
N MET A 1 33.78 -47.65 3.40
CA MET A 1 33.44 -49.01 2.90
C MET A 1 32.06 -48.93 2.24
N LYS A 2 31.85 -49.39 1.00
CA LYS A 2 30.52 -49.28 0.35
C LYS A 2 29.48 -49.98 1.24
N ILE A 3 28.43 -49.27 1.67
CA ILE A 3 27.35 -49.79 2.55
C ILE A 3 26.84 -51.16 2.08
N ARG A 4 26.80 -51.37 0.76
CA ARG A 4 26.44 -52.65 0.13
C ARG A 4 27.39 -53.80 0.49
N LEU A 5 28.69 -53.56 0.60
CA LEU A 5 29.68 -54.57 0.99
C LEU A 5 29.48 -54.99 2.46
N PHE A 6 29.19 -54.04 3.35
CA PHE A 6 28.93 -54.35 4.75
C PHE A 6 27.62 -55.15 4.93
N LEU A 7 26.52 -54.69 4.33
CA LEU A 7 25.21 -55.33 4.48
C LEU A 7 25.12 -56.69 3.79
N PHE A 8 25.64 -56.83 2.57
CA PHE A 8 25.47 -58.05 1.76
C PHE A 8 26.62 -59.06 1.90
N VAL A 9 27.76 -58.69 2.51
CA VAL A 9 28.91 -59.59 2.64
C VAL A 9 29.29 -59.79 4.10
N MET A 10 29.54 -58.73 4.87
CA MET A 10 30.04 -58.88 6.24
C MET A 10 29.02 -59.53 7.20
N ILE A 11 27.75 -59.11 7.16
CA ILE A 11 26.73 -59.66 8.06
C ILE A 11 26.41 -61.13 7.75
N PRO A 12 26.14 -61.53 6.49
CA PRO A 12 25.92 -62.95 6.17
C PRO A 12 27.15 -63.80 6.50
N THR A 13 28.37 -63.29 6.25
CA THR A 13 29.60 -63.99 6.59
C THR A 13 29.75 -64.17 8.10
N PHE A 14 29.46 -63.13 8.89
CA PHE A 14 29.48 -63.20 10.35
C PHE A 14 28.45 -64.19 10.91
N LEU A 15 27.22 -64.15 10.41
CA LEU A 15 26.16 -65.08 10.81
C LEU A 15 26.55 -66.52 10.46
N MET A 16 27.08 -66.76 9.26
CA MET A 16 27.52 -68.10 8.83
C MET A 16 28.70 -68.60 9.67
N ILE A 17 29.72 -67.78 9.94
CA ILE A 17 30.87 -68.15 10.79
C ILE A 17 30.41 -68.43 12.23
N SER A 18 29.51 -67.62 12.78
CA SER A 18 28.99 -67.80 14.14
C SER A 18 28.15 -69.08 14.25
N SER A 19 27.34 -69.38 13.24
CA SER A 19 26.49 -70.57 13.18
C SER A 19 27.31 -71.85 13.04
N VAL A 20 28.29 -71.87 12.14
CA VAL A 20 29.19 -73.02 11.95
C VAL A 20 30.10 -73.20 13.17
N GLY A 21 30.59 -72.10 13.75
CA GLY A 21 31.46 -72.13 14.92
C GLY A 21 30.77 -72.71 16.15
N ILE A 22 29.54 -72.29 16.45
CA ILE A 22 28.81 -72.82 17.61
C ILE A 22 28.37 -74.27 17.39
N TYR A 23 27.95 -74.62 16.17
CA TYR A 23 27.64 -76.00 15.79
C TYR A 23 28.83 -76.93 15.99
N PHE A 24 30.01 -76.52 15.52
CA PHE A 24 31.23 -77.30 15.65
C PHE A 24 31.63 -77.51 17.12
N ILE A 25 31.56 -76.46 17.95
CA ILE A 25 31.98 -76.52 19.36
C ILE A 25 30.98 -77.31 20.23
N GLU A 26 29.68 -77.06 20.09
CA GLU A 26 28.64 -77.62 20.99
C GLU A 26 28.10 -78.98 20.55
N TYR A 27 28.23 -79.37 19.27
CA TYR A 27 27.74 -80.66 18.76
C TYR A 27 28.88 -81.59 18.32
N ILE A 28 29.76 -81.13 17.41
CA ILE A 28 30.80 -81.98 16.83
C ILE A 28 31.94 -82.27 17.84
N LEU A 29 32.46 -81.24 18.51
CA LEU A 29 33.62 -81.35 19.39
C LEU A 29 33.26 -81.96 20.77
N SER A 30 32.03 -81.70 21.23
CA SER A 30 31.53 -82.20 22.52
C SER A 30 31.03 -83.65 22.44
N GLY A 31 30.65 -84.13 21.24
CA GLY A 31 30.04 -85.44 21.04
C GLY A 31 28.67 -85.60 21.68
N ASN A 32 27.97 -84.49 21.98
CA ASN A 32 26.70 -84.51 22.71
C ASN A 32 25.50 -84.60 21.76
N GLU A 33 24.91 -85.79 21.64
CA GLU A 33 23.77 -86.07 20.76
C GLU A 33 22.46 -85.37 21.20
N GLU A 34 22.36 -84.92 22.46
CA GLU A 34 21.20 -84.18 22.99
C GLU A 34 21.41 -82.65 23.00
N SER A 35 22.41 -82.13 22.28
CA SER A 35 22.67 -80.69 22.21
C SER A 35 21.54 -79.94 21.51
N ALA A 36 21.16 -78.76 22.03
CA ALA A 36 20.22 -77.86 21.36
C ALA A 36 20.74 -77.35 20.00
N PHE A 37 22.04 -77.53 19.73
CA PHE A 37 22.72 -77.15 18.48
C PHE A 37 22.93 -78.36 17.54
N ASP A 38 21.99 -79.28 17.49
CA ASP A 38 22.00 -80.50 16.66
C ASP A 38 21.97 -80.24 15.14
N SER A 39 21.52 -79.06 14.71
CA SER A 39 21.50 -78.66 13.30
C SER A 39 22.10 -77.27 13.07
N LEU A 40 22.71 -77.09 11.89
CA LEU A 40 23.20 -75.78 11.44
C LEU A 40 22.10 -74.71 11.39
N PHE A 41 20.84 -75.13 11.19
CA PHE A 41 19.70 -74.21 11.18
C PHE A 41 19.36 -73.71 12.59
N ASN A 42 19.41 -74.59 13.60
CA ASN A 42 19.21 -74.22 15.01
C ASN A 42 20.36 -73.32 15.50
N SER A 43 21.60 -73.61 15.08
CA SER A 43 22.75 -72.73 15.30
C SER A 43 22.62 -71.36 14.62
N LEU A 44 22.03 -71.30 13.42
CA LEU A 44 21.74 -70.05 12.73
C LEU A 44 20.64 -69.24 13.43
N TRP A 45 19.57 -69.89 13.87
CA TRP A 45 18.53 -69.25 14.67
C TRP A 45 19.13 -68.59 15.92
N TRP A 46 19.92 -69.34 16.68
CA TRP A 46 20.62 -68.81 17.86
C TRP A 46 21.57 -67.66 17.50
N ALA A 47 22.34 -67.78 16.41
CA ALA A 47 23.24 -66.72 15.96
C ALA A 47 22.48 -65.44 15.58
N VAL A 48 21.31 -65.55 14.94
CA VAL A 48 20.44 -64.39 14.60
C VAL A 48 19.85 -63.76 15.86
N VAL A 49 19.35 -64.56 16.80
CA VAL A 49 18.78 -64.07 18.08
C VAL A 49 19.85 -63.39 18.94
N THR A 50 21.06 -63.92 18.94
CA THR A 50 22.22 -63.36 19.66
C THR A 50 22.74 -62.09 18.97
N PHE A 51 22.79 -62.09 17.63
CA PHE A 51 23.16 -60.94 16.82
C PHE A 51 22.21 -59.76 17.03
N THR A 52 20.90 -60.03 17.10
CA THR A 52 19.87 -59.00 17.36
C THR A 52 19.76 -58.60 18.83
N THR A 53 20.57 -59.20 19.71
CA THR A 53 20.61 -58.94 21.16
C THR A 53 19.29 -59.26 21.90
N VAL A 54 18.40 -60.04 21.30
CA VAL A 54 17.10 -60.40 21.90
C VAL A 54 17.25 -61.45 23.00
N GLY A 55 18.03 -62.50 22.75
CA GLY A 55 18.40 -63.50 23.76
C GLY A 55 17.21 -64.20 24.44
N TYR A 56 16.39 -64.94 23.67
CA TYR A 56 15.21 -65.64 24.20
C TYR A 56 15.51 -66.66 25.31
N GLY A 57 16.75 -67.17 25.39
CA GLY A 57 17.16 -68.16 26.39
C GLY A 57 16.64 -69.58 26.12
N ASP A 58 15.97 -69.78 24.99
CA ASP A 58 15.55 -71.07 24.43
C ASP A 58 16.74 -71.97 24.09
N MET A 59 17.86 -71.37 23.67
CA MET A 59 19.09 -72.05 23.35
C MET A 59 20.30 -71.33 23.98
N SER A 60 21.16 -72.08 24.67
CA SER A 60 22.40 -71.54 25.24
C SER A 60 23.53 -72.58 25.27
N PRO A 61 24.79 -72.17 25.02
CA PRO A 61 25.94 -73.07 25.05
C PRO A 61 26.20 -73.60 26.45
N GLN A 62 26.41 -74.92 26.54
CA GLN A 62 26.67 -75.57 27.83
C GLN A 62 28.17 -75.79 28.05
N THR A 63 28.98 -75.87 26.99
CA THR A 63 30.42 -76.08 27.13
C THR A 63 31.15 -74.81 27.56
N VAL A 64 32.26 -74.96 28.29
CA VAL A 64 33.11 -73.82 28.70
C VAL A 64 33.65 -73.07 27.48
N GLN A 65 34.02 -73.79 26.42
CA GLN A 65 34.51 -73.22 25.17
C GLN A 65 33.41 -72.50 24.39
N GLY A 66 32.20 -73.08 24.31
CA GLY A 66 31.06 -72.45 23.64
C GLY A 66 30.60 -71.16 24.34
N ARG A 67 30.65 -71.11 25.67
CA ARG A 67 30.39 -69.89 26.45
C ARG A 67 31.40 -68.78 26.16
N PHE A 68 32.69 -69.12 26.06
CA PHE A 68 33.73 -68.15 25.68
C PHE A 68 33.55 -67.68 24.23
N PHE A 69 33.24 -68.58 23.30
CA PHE A 69 32.92 -68.23 21.91
C PHE A 69 31.72 -67.29 21.81
N THR A 70 30.69 -67.54 22.61
CA THR A 70 29.47 -66.73 22.67
C THR A 70 29.74 -65.32 23.15
N PHE A 71 30.70 -65.11 24.05
CA PHE A 71 31.11 -63.76 24.45
C PHE A 71 31.59 -62.93 23.25
N PHE A 72 32.39 -63.50 22.35
CA PHE A 72 32.83 -62.82 21.13
C PHE A 72 31.69 -62.60 20.14
N VAL A 73 30.80 -63.58 19.98
CA VAL A 73 29.62 -63.47 19.12
C VAL A 73 28.69 -62.36 19.62
N MET A 74 28.47 -62.26 20.93
CA MET A 74 27.68 -61.17 21.54
C MET A 74 28.34 -59.81 21.34
N ALA A 75 29.64 -59.68 21.62
CA ALA A 75 30.35 -58.41 21.45
C ALA A 75 30.34 -57.94 19.99
N ALA A 76 30.64 -58.84 19.05
CA ALA A 76 30.60 -58.56 17.62
C ALA A 76 29.17 -58.33 17.10
N GLY A 77 28.18 -59.05 17.65
CA GLY A 77 26.77 -58.89 17.35
C GLY A 77 26.28 -57.49 17.72
N LEU A 78 26.57 -57.04 18.94
CA LEU A 78 26.18 -55.71 19.42
C LEU A 78 26.78 -54.58 18.56
N ILE A 79 28.06 -54.69 18.19
CA ILE A 79 28.73 -53.72 17.31
C ILE A 79 28.07 -53.70 15.93
N ASN A 80 27.92 -54.87 15.29
CA ASN A 80 27.39 -54.97 13.93
C ASN A 80 25.90 -54.56 13.86
N PHE A 81 25.08 -54.98 14.82
CA PHE A 81 23.67 -54.62 14.89
C PHE A 81 23.47 -53.12 15.11
N SER A 82 24.26 -52.50 15.99
CA SER A 82 24.24 -51.04 16.19
C SER A 82 24.55 -50.27 14.91
N ILE A 83 25.52 -50.74 14.11
CA ILE A 83 25.85 -50.14 12.80
C ILE A 83 24.67 -50.28 11.83
N VAL A 84 23.99 -51.43 11.79
CA VAL A 84 22.82 -51.64 10.92
C VAL A 84 21.68 -50.70 11.29
N VAL A 85 21.33 -50.62 12.58
CA VAL A 85 20.27 -49.72 13.07
C VAL A 85 20.60 -48.26 12.75
N SER A 86 21.84 -47.83 12.97
CA SER A 86 22.30 -46.48 12.61
C SER A 86 22.17 -46.20 11.12
N LEU A 87 22.64 -47.09 10.24
CA LEU A 87 22.54 -46.92 8.79
C LEU A 87 21.09 -46.85 8.29
N VAL A 88 20.20 -47.67 8.85
CA VAL A 88 18.76 -47.65 8.52
C VAL A 88 18.14 -46.34 8.98
N THR A 89 18.46 -45.91 10.21
CA THR A 89 17.98 -44.64 10.78
C THR A 89 18.44 -43.45 9.94
N ASP A 90 19.74 -43.39 9.60
CA ASP A 90 20.30 -42.34 8.74
C ASP A 90 19.64 -42.30 7.37
N LYS A 91 19.37 -43.47 6.76
CA LYS A 91 18.72 -43.52 5.44
C LYS A 91 17.26 -43.09 5.50
N PHE A 92 16.54 -43.50 6.55
CA PHE A 92 15.16 -43.08 6.79
C PHE A 92 15.08 -41.58 7.07
N GLN A 93 16.02 -41.06 7.87
CA GLN A 93 16.15 -39.65 8.16
C GLN A 93 16.51 -38.85 6.90
N GLN A 94 17.44 -39.31 6.06
CA GLN A 94 17.75 -38.67 4.77
C GLN A 94 16.55 -38.65 3.82
N PHE A 95 15.76 -39.72 3.77
CA PHE A 95 14.58 -39.79 2.90
C PHE A 95 13.47 -38.84 3.35
N ARG A 96 13.25 -38.73 4.66
CA ARG A 96 12.28 -37.77 5.24
C ARG A 96 12.80 -36.33 5.12
N SER A 97 14.06 -36.13 5.48
CA SER A 97 14.78 -34.85 5.39
C SER A 97 14.89 -34.34 3.95
N GLY A 98 15.05 -35.19 2.94
CA GLY A 98 15.17 -34.76 1.55
C GLY A 98 13.90 -34.10 1.01
N ARG A 99 12.72 -34.62 1.40
CA ARG A 99 11.43 -33.97 1.10
C ARG A 99 11.21 -32.72 1.92
N ASP A 100 11.50 -32.78 3.21
CA ASP A 100 11.28 -31.65 4.12
C ASP A 100 12.24 -30.49 3.82
N ARG A 101 13.43 -30.77 3.29
CA ARG A 101 14.46 -29.79 2.85
C ARG A 101 14.35 -29.37 1.38
N GLY A 102 13.30 -29.77 0.66
CA GLY A 102 13.10 -29.33 -0.73
C GLY A 102 14.20 -29.79 -1.72
N LEU A 103 14.80 -30.97 -1.52
CA LEU A 103 15.92 -31.44 -2.36
C LEU A 103 15.49 -32.36 -3.53
N GLU A 104 14.20 -32.69 -3.63
CA GLU A 104 13.65 -33.62 -4.63
C GLU A 104 13.30 -32.95 -5.98
N PHE A 105 13.36 -33.74 -7.05
CA PHE A 105 12.88 -33.33 -8.38
C PHE A 105 11.37 -33.40 -8.47
N LEU A 106 10.73 -32.29 -8.83
CA LEU A 106 9.29 -32.20 -8.99
C LEU A 106 8.86 -32.62 -10.42
N LYS A 107 7.72 -33.30 -10.50
CA LYS A 107 7.10 -33.72 -11.78
C LYS A 107 5.76 -33.01 -11.97
N ILE A 108 5.80 -31.70 -12.17
CA ILE A 108 4.63 -30.84 -12.29
C ILE A 108 4.66 -30.05 -13.61
N LYS A 109 3.49 -29.58 -14.06
CA LYS A 109 3.25 -28.82 -15.29
C LYS A 109 2.17 -27.76 -15.06
N GLY A 110 2.29 -26.61 -15.73
CA GLY A 110 1.33 -25.51 -15.66
C GLY A 110 1.18 -24.96 -14.24
N HIS A 111 2.26 -25.00 -13.47
CA HIS A 111 2.34 -24.44 -12.12
C HIS A 111 2.93 -23.03 -12.15
N VAL A 112 2.78 -22.35 -11.02
CA VAL A 112 3.41 -21.06 -10.73
C VAL A 112 4.69 -21.32 -9.94
N LEU A 113 5.77 -20.62 -10.32
CA LEU A 113 7.00 -20.54 -9.55
C LEU A 113 7.01 -19.25 -8.74
N VAL A 114 7.44 -19.32 -7.49
CA VAL A 114 7.72 -18.15 -6.65
C VAL A 114 9.16 -18.30 -6.16
N CYS A 115 10.05 -17.43 -6.64
CA CYS A 115 11.49 -17.47 -6.36
C CYS A 115 11.85 -16.26 -5.52
N SER A 116 12.19 -16.46 -4.24
CA SER A 116 12.58 -15.35 -3.37
C SER A 116 13.35 -15.81 -2.13
N ASP A 117 14.04 -14.88 -1.49
CA ASP A 117 14.59 -14.99 -0.15
C ASP A 117 13.71 -14.30 0.92
N ASP A 118 12.61 -13.66 0.53
CA ASP A 118 11.71 -12.94 1.44
C ASP A 118 10.38 -13.69 1.67
N PRO A 119 10.14 -14.24 2.88
CA PRO A 119 8.90 -14.93 3.21
C PRO A 119 7.65 -14.04 3.19
N THR A 120 7.76 -12.75 3.52
CA THR A 120 6.63 -11.82 3.56
C THR A 120 6.13 -11.57 2.15
N TRP A 121 7.06 -11.24 1.24
CA TRP A 121 6.75 -11.08 -0.17
C TRP A 121 6.14 -12.34 -0.79
N MET A 122 6.70 -13.52 -0.48
CA MET A 122 6.12 -14.79 -0.92
C MET A 122 4.68 -14.97 -0.45
N LYS A 123 4.38 -14.65 0.81
CA LYS A 123 3.02 -14.76 1.37
C LYS A 123 2.05 -13.89 0.59
N GLU A 124 2.46 -12.69 0.21
CA GLU A 124 1.60 -11.72 -0.48
C GLU A 124 1.32 -12.13 -1.94
N ILE A 125 2.35 -12.57 -2.68
CA ILE A 125 2.15 -13.16 -4.01
C ILE A 125 1.23 -14.40 -3.95
N LEU A 126 1.36 -15.24 -2.92
CA LEU A 126 0.47 -16.40 -2.73
C LEU A 126 -0.97 -15.97 -2.39
N SER A 127 -1.13 -14.89 -1.62
CA SER A 127 -2.41 -14.27 -1.27
C SER A 127 -3.21 -13.96 -2.56
N GLN A 128 -2.55 -13.44 -3.59
CA GLN A 128 -3.15 -13.06 -4.87
C GLN A 128 -3.37 -14.24 -5.83
N ASN A 129 -2.66 -15.36 -5.61
CA ASN A 129 -2.65 -16.54 -6.50
C ASN A 129 -3.41 -17.77 -5.94
N GLN A 130 -4.44 -17.56 -5.10
CA GLN A 130 -5.20 -18.62 -4.42
C GLN A 130 -5.72 -19.75 -5.34
N LYS A 131 -6.04 -19.44 -6.60
CA LYS A 131 -6.51 -20.44 -7.57
C LYS A 131 -5.46 -21.53 -7.81
N TYR A 132 -4.17 -21.16 -7.85
CA TYR A 132 -3.06 -22.09 -8.03
C TYR A 132 -2.72 -22.80 -6.72
N VAL A 133 -2.79 -22.09 -5.59
CA VAL A 133 -2.61 -22.65 -4.24
C VAL A 133 -3.61 -23.79 -3.99
N LYS A 134 -4.91 -23.53 -4.18
CA LYS A 134 -5.99 -24.51 -3.98
C LYS A 134 -5.87 -25.74 -4.90
N ARG A 135 -5.21 -25.61 -6.04
CA ARG A 135 -4.96 -26.70 -7.01
C ARG A 135 -3.63 -27.41 -6.79
N ASP A 136 -2.88 -27.05 -5.75
CA ASP A 136 -1.53 -27.58 -5.47
C ASP A 136 -0.59 -27.46 -6.70
N LYS A 137 -0.67 -26.28 -7.34
CA LYS A 137 0.04 -25.88 -8.56
C LYS A 137 1.00 -24.71 -8.30
N VAL A 138 1.58 -24.65 -7.11
CA VAL A 138 2.59 -23.67 -6.74
C VAL A 138 3.85 -24.38 -6.28
N VAL A 139 5.01 -23.88 -6.70
CA VAL A 139 6.33 -24.33 -6.26
C VAL A 139 7.12 -23.13 -5.80
N LEU A 140 7.62 -23.18 -4.57
CA LEU A 140 8.50 -22.16 -4.00
C LEU A 140 9.97 -22.52 -4.27
N ILE A 141 10.81 -21.53 -4.52
CA ILE A 141 12.28 -21.70 -4.55
C ILE A 141 12.87 -20.67 -3.60
N SER A 142 13.70 -21.13 -2.67
CA SER A 142 14.33 -20.27 -1.67
C SER A 142 15.71 -20.81 -1.27
N PRO A 143 16.70 -19.93 -1.02
CA PRO A 143 18.02 -20.34 -0.52
C PRO A 143 17.98 -20.89 0.92
N SER A 144 16.84 -20.83 1.61
CA SER A 144 16.67 -21.33 2.98
C SER A 144 16.93 -22.84 3.13
N GLY A 145 17.49 -23.23 4.28
CA GLY A 145 17.68 -24.63 4.68
C GLY A 145 16.40 -25.32 5.20
N GLU A 146 15.35 -24.54 5.47
CA GLU A 146 14.03 -24.99 5.90
C GLU A 146 12.93 -24.37 5.04
N HIS A 147 11.70 -24.90 5.12
CA HIS A 147 10.58 -24.40 4.35
C HIS A 147 10.35 -22.90 4.65
N PRO A 148 10.38 -22.00 3.65
CA PRO A 148 10.38 -20.55 3.87
C PRO A 148 9.13 -20.06 4.62
N LEU A 149 8.00 -20.75 4.42
CA LEU A 149 6.71 -20.40 5.03
C LEU A 149 6.23 -21.38 6.12
N LEU A 150 7.15 -21.97 6.89
CA LEU A 150 6.85 -23.02 7.88
C LEU A 150 5.78 -22.61 8.92
N ALA A 151 5.81 -21.34 9.35
CA ALA A 151 4.90 -20.78 10.35
C ALA A 151 3.50 -20.43 9.82
N THR A 152 3.25 -20.59 8.51
CA THR A 152 2.03 -20.14 7.86
C THR A 152 1.12 -21.30 7.44
N SER A 153 -0.08 -20.97 6.93
CA SER A 153 -0.98 -21.94 6.29
C SER A 153 -0.38 -22.60 5.03
N TYR A 154 0.66 -22.01 4.44
CA TYR A 154 1.31 -22.47 3.21
C TYR A 154 2.43 -23.51 3.42
N LYS A 155 2.66 -23.97 4.66
CA LYS A 155 3.69 -24.98 5.00
C LYS A 155 3.61 -26.32 4.24
N LYS A 156 2.52 -26.58 3.53
CA LYS A 156 2.28 -27.80 2.74
C LYS A 156 2.59 -27.61 1.25
N LEU A 157 2.93 -26.39 0.82
CA LEU A 157 3.27 -26.14 -0.57
C LEU A 157 4.56 -26.88 -0.94
N LYS A 158 4.67 -27.23 -2.22
CA LYS A 158 5.90 -27.80 -2.76
C LYS A 158 6.97 -26.72 -2.79
N TRP A 159 8.18 -27.06 -2.39
CA TRP A 159 9.30 -26.13 -2.41
C TRP A 159 10.60 -26.82 -2.81
N VAL A 160 11.54 -26.04 -3.31
CA VAL A 160 12.90 -26.46 -3.63
C VAL A 160 13.88 -25.55 -2.91
N SER A 161 14.84 -26.16 -2.20
CA SER A 161 15.92 -25.42 -1.54
C SER A 161 17.07 -25.17 -2.50
N GLY A 162 17.57 -23.94 -2.49
CA GLY A 162 18.73 -23.50 -3.24
C GLY A 162 18.47 -22.19 -3.99
N ASP A 163 19.54 -21.69 -4.59
CA ASP A 163 19.51 -20.46 -5.37
C ASP A 163 18.82 -20.67 -6.71
N SER A 164 17.82 -19.84 -7.01
CA SER A 164 17.04 -19.96 -8.24
C SER A 164 17.81 -19.55 -9.50
N PHE A 165 18.95 -18.85 -9.37
CA PHE A 165 19.89 -18.61 -10.46
C PHE A 165 20.77 -19.83 -10.80
N ASP A 166 20.74 -20.92 -10.03
CA ASP A 166 21.31 -22.20 -10.46
C ASP A 166 20.30 -22.97 -11.33
N LEU A 167 20.69 -23.20 -12.58
CA LEU A 167 19.89 -23.93 -13.56
C LEU A 167 19.53 -25.36 -13.08
N ASN A 168 20.32 -25.99 -12.21
CA ASN A 168 19.97 -27.27 -11.60
C ASN A 168 18.80 -27.15 -10.62
N VAL A 169 18.72 -26.07 -9.85
CA VAL A 169 17.62 -25.79 -8.93
C VAL A 169 16.33 -25.54 -9.72
N LEU A 170 16.39 -24.74 -10.78
CA LEU A 170 15.25 -24.53 -11.70
C LEU A 170 14.77 -25.84 -12.35
N ARG A 171 15.70 -26.72 -12.75
CA ARG A 171 15.36 -28.06 -13.26
C ARG A 171 14.68 -28.92 -12.21
N LYS A 172 15.12 -28.89 -10.95
CA LYS A 172 14.45 -29.59 -9.83
C LYS A 172 13.03 -29.07 -9.61
N ALA A 173 12.82 -27.76 -9.74
CA ALA A 173 11.52 -27.11 -9.64
C ALA A 173 10.62 -27.31 -10.88
N ALA A 174 11.07 -28.07 -11.87
CA ALA A 174 10.41 -28.26 -13.16
C ALA A 174 10.10 -26.93 -13.88
N ALA A 175 11.01 -25.95 -13.80
CA ALA A 175 10.75 -24.58 -14.24
C ALA A 175 10.32 -24.47 -15.71
N ALA A 176 10.91 -25.28 -16.62
CA ALA A 176 10.59 -25.31 -18.05
C ALA A 176 9.11 -25.62 -18.38
N LYS A 177 8.36 -26.11 -17.39
CA LYS A 177 6.95 -26.49 -17.51
C LYS A 177 6.03 -25.58 -16.70
N ALA A 178 6.58 -24.55 -16.05
CA ALA A 178 5.81 -23.53 -15.36
C ALA A 178 5.09 -22.65 -16.37
N LYS A 179 4.05 -21.96 -15.90
CA LYS A 179 3.31 -20.98 -16.71
C LYS A 179 3.73 -19.55 -16.37
N ILE A 180 3.93 -19.29 -15.08
CA ILE A 180 4.26 -17.97 -14.52
C ILE A 180 5.39 -18.16 -13.52
N ALA A 181 6.33 -17.23 -13.49
CA ALA A 181 7.36 -17.15 -12.47
C ALA A 181 7.40 -15.76 -11.86
N TYR A 182 7.23 -15.68 -10.54
CA TYR A 182 7.43 -14.46 -9.77
C TYR A 182 8.81 -14.50 -9.14
N VAL A 183 9.59 -13.42 -9.29
CA VAL A 183 10.98 -13.33 -8.85
C VAL A 183 11.20 -12.06 -8.05
N PHE A 184 11.67 -12.19 -6.81
CA PHE A 184 12.11 -11.06 -6.02
C PHE A 184 13.26 -11.49 -5.10
N TYR A 185 14.33 -10.73 -5.11
CA TYR A 185 15.45 -10.88 -4.18
C TYR A 185 15.86 -9.51 -3.69
N LYS A 186 16.32 -9.41 -2.44
CA LYS A 186 16.85 -8.15 -1.91
C LYS A 186 18.05 -7.63 -2.71
N ASP A 187 18.81 -8.54 -3.31
CA ASP A 187 19.85 -8.22 -4.29
C ASP A 187 19.30 -8.39 -5.71
N ASN A 188 19.21 -7.27 -6.44
CA ASN A 188 18.72 -7.24 -7.82
C ASN A 188 19.52 -8.15 -8.75
N SER A 189 20.80 -8.38 -8.48
CA SER A 189 21.67 -9.23 -9.30
C SER A 189 21.15 -10.68 -9.32
N TYR A 190 20.69 -11.18 -8.17
CA TYR A 190 20.11 -12.52 -8.07
C TYR A 190 18.76 -12.62 -8.77
N ALA A 191 17.93 -11.58 -8.66
CA ALA A 191 16.67 -11.52 -9.40
C ALA A 191 16.91 -11.51 -10.91
N LEU A 192 17.81 -10.65 -11.40
CA LEU A 192 18.17 -10.54 -12.82
C LEU A 192 18.74 -11.85 -13.37
N MET A 193 19.69 -12.47 -12.66
CA MET A 193 20.25 -13.77 -13.05
C MET A 193 19.18 -14.86 -13.10
N THR A 194 18.24 -14.87 -12.15
CA THR A 194 17.14 -15.85 -12.10
C THR A 194 16.23 -15.72 -13.31
N VAL A 195 15.83 -14.49 -13.66
CA VAL A 195 15.01 -14.22 -14.85
C VAL A 195 15.75 -14.67 -16.11
N LEU A 196 17.04 -14.34 -16.26
CA LEU A 196 17.85 -14.77 -17.40
C LEU A 196 17.88 -16.30 -17.56
N GLN A 197 18.02 -17.03 -16.44
CA GLN A 197 18.01 -18.50 -16.48
C GLN A 197 16.62 -19.05 -16.81
N LEU A 198 15.54 -18.44 -16.33
CA LEU A 198 14.17 -18.83 -16.65
C LEU A 198 13.87 -18.63 -18.14
N GLU A 199 14.28 -17.50 -18.71
CA GLU A 199 14.13 -17.21 -20.14
C GLU A 199 14.94 -18.19 -20.99
N THR A 200 16.22 -18.39 -20.65
CA THR A 200 17.09 -19.35 -21.35
C THR A 200 16.54 -20.77 -21.32
N LEU A 201 15.92 -21.17 -20.20
CA LEU A 201 15.42 -22.53 -19.99
C LEU A 201 14.04 -22.75 -20.63
N SER A 202 13.26 -21.69 -20.81
CA SER A 202 11.89 -21.79 -21.30
C SER A 202 11.70 -21.35 -22.75
N ASP A 203 12.65 -20.60 -23.32
CA ASP A 203 12.56 -20.02 -24.67
C ASP A 203 11.34 -19.07 -24.77
N GLY A 204 11.19 -18.15 -23.80
CA GLY A 204 10.12 -17.15 -23.76
C GLY A 204 8.71 -17.68 -23.49
N ARG A 205 8.58 -18.91 -22.94
CA ARG A 205 7.26 -19.54 -22.70
C ARG A 205 6.69 -19.30 -21.30
N ILE A 206 7.53 -18.90 -20.37
CA ILE A 206 7.13 -18.60 -18.99
C ILE A 206 6.87 -17.11 -18.93
N VAL A 207 5.73 -16.71 -18.38
CA VAL A 207 5.49 -15.30 -18.08
C VAL A 207 6.28 -14.94 -16.81
N THR A 208 7.33 -14.15 -16.94
CA THR A 208 8.20 -13.73 -15.84
C THR A 208 7.76 -12.38 -15.28
N GLN A 209 7.62 -12.32 -13.96
CA GLN A 209 7.27 -11.10 -13.23
C GLN A 209 8.35 -10.87 -12.18
N ALA A 210 8.98 -9.71 -12.18
CA ALA A 210 10.07 -9.40 -11.28
C ALA A 210 9.79 -8.14 -10.45
N GLN A 211 10.36 -8.11 -9.25
CA GLN A 211 10.50 -6.88 -8.46
C GLN A 211 11.99 -6.60 -8.26
N TYR A 212 12.35 -5.33 -8.37
CA TYR A 212 13.71 -4.83 -8.14
C TYR A 212 13.65 -3.47 -7.43
N VAL A 213 14.80 -2.95 -7.00
CA VAL A 213 14.91 -1.63 -6.39
C VAL A 213 15.99 -0.81 -7.09
N GLY A 214 15.65 0.36 -7.63
CA GLY A 214 16.57 1.25 -8.35
C GLY A 214 16.21 1.31 -9.83
N ARG A 215 15.82 2.51 -10.30
CA ARG A 215 15.36 2.78 -11.68
C ARG A 215 16.39 2.36 -12.74
N GLU A 216 17.69 2.39 -12.42
CA GLU A 216 18.77 1.95 -13.30
C GLU A 216 18.68 0.46 -13.69
N PHE A 217 18.00 -0.36 -12.89
CA PHE A 217 17.85 -1.78 -13.18
C PHE A 217 16.77 -2.10 -14.21
N ARG A 218 15.86 -1.15 -14.48
CA ARG A 218 14.74 -1.31 -15.42
C ARG A 218 15.22 -1.86 -16.77
N ASN A 219 16.19 -1.19 -17.38
CA ASN A 219 16.71 -1.55 -18.70
C ASN A 219 17.32 -2.96 -18.71
N TYR A 220 17.94 -3.41 -17.61
CA TYR A 220 18.52 -4.75 -17.55
C TYR A 220 17.44 -5.84 -17.54
N PHE A 221 16.33 -5.63 -16.83
CA PHE A 221 15.21 -6.59 -16.85
C PHE A 221 14.51 -6.63 -18.21
N GLU A 222 14.37 -5.48 -18.87
CA GLU A 222 13.86 -5.38 -20.24
C GLU A 222 14.79 -6.10 -21.24
N ASP A 223 16.12 -5.88 -21.16
CA ASP A 223 17.12 -6.51 -22.03
C ASP A 223 17.19 -8.04 -21.90
N VAL A 224 16.93 -8.56 -20.70
CA VAL A 224 16.90 -10.01 -20.43
C VAL A 224 15.59 -10.66 -20.91
N GLY A 225 14.57 -9.85 -21.26
CA GLY A 225 13.28 -10.33 -21.73
C GLY A 225 12.29 -10.64 -20.61
N CYS A 226 12.37 -9.95 -19.47
CA CYS A 226 11.35 -10.06 -18.43
C CYS A 226 10.02 -9.48 -18.93
N ASP A 227 8.89 -10.19 -18.82
CA ASP A 227 7.61 -9.68 -19.32
C ASP A 227 7.13 -8.44 -18.56
N HIS A 228 7.37 -8.38 -17.26
CA HIS A 228 7.10 -7.20 -16.44
C HIS A 228 8.01 -7.19 -15.22
N ALA A 229 8.67 -6.06 -15.00
CA ALA A 229 9.53 -5.85 -13.84
C ALA A 229 9.19 -4.50 -13.22
N LEU A 230 9.09 -4.44 -11.90
CA LEU A 230 8.59 -3.26 -11.21
C LEU A 230 9.49 -2.85 -10.04
N ASP A 231 9.71 -1.53 -9.93
CA ASP A 231 10.27 -0.88 -8.76
C ASP A 231 9.12 -0.40 -7.85
N PRO A 232 9.05 -0.82 -6.57
CA PRO A 232 8.08 -0.33 -5.61
C PRO A 232 7.99 1.20 -5.55
N TYR A 233 9.13 1.87 -5.55
CA TYR A 233 9.22 3.32 -5.37
C TYR A 233 8.64 4.08 -6.57
N ASP A 234 8.58 3.45 -7.75
CA ASP A 234 7.96 4.02 -8.95
C ASP A 234 6.43 4.07 -8.86
N LEU A 235 5.83 3.33 -7.92
CA LEU A 235 4.39 3.31 -7.72
C LEU A 235 3.97 4.16 -6.53
N TYR A 236 4.48 3.85 -5.34
CA TYR A 236 3.90 4.42 -4.14
C TYR A 236 4.35 5.86 -3.86
N VAL A 237 5.55 6.26 -4.32
CA VAL A 237 6.01 7.65 -4.13
C VAL A 237 5.15 8.65 -4.91
N PRO A 238 4.88 8.47 -6.22
CA PRO A 238 3.94 9.34 -6.92
C PRO A 238 2.53 9.33 -6.31
N LEU A 239 2.08 8.17 -5.81
CA LEU A 239 0.80 8.06 -5.11
C LEU A 239 0.76 8.88 -3.81
N MET A 240 1.81 8.81 -2.99
CA MET A 240 1.95 9.65 -1.80
C MET A 240 1.93 11.14 -2.17
N LEU A 241 2.66 11.54 -3.21
CA LEU A 241 2.65 12.93 -3.69
C LEU A 241 1.27 13.37 -4.20
N SER A 242 0.51 12.47 -4.83
CA SER A 242 -0.85 12.79 -5.27
C SER A 242 -1.86 12.85 -4.11
N ALA A 243 -1.59 12.19 -2.99
CA ALA A 243 -2.57 12.01 -1.90
C ALA A 243 -2.96 13.32 -1.21
N PHE A 244 -2.03 14.28 -1.08
CA PHE A 244 -2.34 15.59 -0.48
C PHE A 244 -3.01 16.57 -1.46
N HIS A 245 -2.94 16.31 -2.77
CA HIS A 245 -3.72 17.04 -3.77
C HIS A 245 -5.14 16.46 -3.87
N SER A 246 -5.27 15.13 -3.94
CA SER A 246 -6.56 14.44 -3.87
C SER A 246 -6.41 12.97 -3.50
N GLN A 247 -6.99 12.57 -2.37
CA GLN A 247 -7.04 11.16 -1.95
C GLN A 247 -7.88 10.26 -2.89
N GLY A 248 -8.65 10.86 -3.81
CA GLY A 248 -9.51 10.11 -4.74
C GLY A 248 -8.75 9.23 -5.73
N ALA A 249 -7.65 9.73 -6.30
CA ALA A 249 -6.85 9.00 -7.28
C ALA A 249 -6.15 7.76 -6.68
N PRO A 250 -5.42 7.86 -5.54
CA PRO A 250 -4.88 6.70 -4.85
C PRO A 250 -5.93 5.66 -4.46
N ALA A 251 -7.08 6.10 -3.93
CA ALA A 251 -8.16 5.20 -3.55
C ALA A 251 -8.77 4.45 -4.76
N TRP A 252 -8.92 5.13 -5.90
CA TRP A 252 -9.38 4.51 -7.14
C TRP A 252 -8.40 3.45 -7.63
N ILE A 253 -7.10 3.74 -7.63
CA ILE A 253 -6.04 2.84 -8.07
C ILE A 253 -6.01 1.57 -7.21
N ASN A 254 -6.00 1.73 -5.88
CA ASN A 254 -6.01 0.59 -4.95
C ASN A 254 -7.23 -0.34 -5.20
N LYS A 255 -8.41 0.26 -5.41
CA LYS A 255 -9.64 -0.50 -5.67
C LYS A 255 -9.61 -1.30 -6.97
N VAL A 256 -9.02 -0.73 -8.02
CA VAL A 256 -8.96 -1.34 -9.36
C VAL A 256 -7.93 -2.47 -9.42
N ILE A 257 -6.84 -2.32 -8.66
CA ILE A 257 -5.76 -3.29 -8.56
C ILE A 257 -6.14 -4.45 -7.62
N ASN A 258 -7.00 -4.22 -6.62
CA ASN A 258 -7.39 -5.27 -5.70
C ASN A 258 -8.60 -6.09 -6.20
N ARG A 259 -8.34 -7.32 -6.67
CA ARG A 259 -9.35 -8.23 -7.23
C ARG A 259 -10.49 -8.58 -6.27
N THR A 260 -10.27 -8.49 -4.97
CA THR A 260 -11.26 -8.86 -3.96
C THR A 260 -12.35 -7.81 -3.79
N GLN A 261 -12.16 -6.61 -4.36
CA GLN A 261 -12.91 -5.43 -3.99
C GLN A 261 -13.93 -4.93 -5.04
N GLY A 262 -14.11 -5.59 -6.18
CA GLY A 262 -15.34 -5.45 -6.98
C GLY A 262 -15.21 -4.98 -8.44
N HIS A 263 -14.08 -4.47 -8.90
CA HIS A 263 -13.80 -4.31 -10.34
C HIS A 263 -12.48 -4.97 -10.69
N GLN A 264 -12.33 -5.41 -11.93
CA GLN A 264 -11.08 -5.98 -12.42
C GLN A 264 -10.70 -5.33 -13.75
N ILE A 265 -9.41 -5.01 -13.91
CA ILE A 265 -8.90 -4.74 -15.24
C ILE A 265 -8.67 -6.06 -15.95
N ALA A 266 -9.27 -6.15 -17.13
CA ALA A 266 -9.22 -7.30 -17.98
C ALA A 266 -8.74 -6.90 -19.37
N THR A 267 -7.81 -7.67 -19.90
CA THR A 267 -7.44 -7.57 -21.31
C THR A 267 -8.23 -8.60 -22.12
N ARG A 268 -8.96 -8.14 -23.14
CA ARG A 268 -9.82 -8.99 -23.99
C ARG A 268 -9.51 -8.76 -25.46
N LYS A 269 -9.66 -9.80 -26.28
CA LYS A 269 -9.61 -9.65 -27.75
C LYS A 269 -10.81 -8.84 -28.23
N THR A 270 -10.57 -7.97 -29.20
CA THR A 270 -11.62 -7.17 -29.83
C THR A 270 -12.66 -8.07 -30.52
N GLU A 271 -13.93 -7.81 -30.25
CA GLU A 271 -15.05 -8.48 -30.92
C GLU A 271 -15.13 -8.07 -32.40
N SER A 272 -15.42 -9.02 -33.28
CA SER A 272 -15.46 -8.77 -34.74
C SER A 272 -16.42 -7.66 -35.17
N LEU A 273 -17.49 -7.42 -34.39
CA LEU A 273 -18.51 -6.39 -34.62
C LEU A 273 -18.03 -4.96 -34.30
N LEU A 274 -16.92 -4.83 -33.56
CA LEU A 274 -16.39 -3.55 -33.07
C LEU A 274 -15.11 -3.13 -33.84
N ILE A 275 -14.57 -3.99 -34.70
CA ILE A 275 -13.40 -3.67 -35.54
C ILE A 275 -13.77 -2.59 -36.56
N GLY A 276 -12.94 -1.56 -36.69
CA GLY A 276 -13.18 -0.42 -37.58
C GLY A 276 -14.20 0.60 -37.07
N LYS A 277 -14.78 0.39 -35.89
CA LYS A 277 -15.55 1.44 -35.19
C LYS A 277 -14.62 2.38 -34.44
N THR A 278 -15.14 3.56 -34.10
CA THR A 278 -14.41 4.54 -33.31
C THR A 278 -14.36 4.17 -31.83
N TRP A 279 -13.35 4.68 -31.12
CA TRP A 279 -13.19 4.51 -29.67
C TRP A 279 -14.40 5.02 -28.89
N LEU A 280 -14.98 6.15 -29.31
CA LEU A 280 -16.19 6.71 -28.69
C LEU A 280 -17.40 5.77 -28.83
N GLU A 281 -17.58 5.15 -30.00
CA GLU A 281 -18.65 4.15 -30.22
C GLU A 281 -18.46 2.90 -29.37
N LEU A 282 -17.20 2.46 -29.17
CA LEU A 282 -16.88 1.35 -28.29
C LEU A 282 -17.24 1.66 -26.84
N ILE A 283 -16.82 2.81 -26.31
CA ILE A 283 -17.17 3.26 -24.96
C ILE A 283 -18.69 3.27 -24.81
N LYS A 284 -19.40 3.91 -25.73
CA LYS A 284 -20.87 3.97 -25.71
C LYS A 284 -21.49 2.58 -25.65
N THR A 285 -21.10 1.69 -26.56
CA THR A 285 -21.69 0.35 -26.68
C THR A 285 -21.37 -0.53 -25.47
N LYS A 286 -20.12 -0.55 -25.00
CA LYS A 286 -19.68 -1.39 -23.87
C LYS A 286 -20.26 -0.89 -22.55
N LYS A 287 -20.22 0.42 -22.33
CA LYS A 287 -20.70 1.04 -21.09
C LYS A 287 -22.22 0.93 -20.97
N GLN A 288 -22.95 1.19 -22.05
CA GLN A 288 -24.42 1.10 -22.06
C GLN A 288 -24.94 -0.32 -21.92
N ASN A 289 -24.36 -1.30 -22.63
CA ASN A 289 -24.92 -2.65 -22.67
C ASN A 289 -24.43 -3.54 -21.51
N HIS A 290 -23.20 -3.34 -21.06
CA HIS A 290 -22.54 -4.25 -20.12
C HIS A 290 -22.00 -3.55 -18.87
N GLY A 291 -21.98 -2.21 -18.84
CA GLY A 291 -21.34 -1.48 -17.74
C GLY A 291 -19.82 -1.44 -17.79
N ILE A 292 -19.23 -2.01 -18.83
CA ILE A 292 -17.79 -2.16 -19.00
C ILE A 292 -17.22 -0.84 -19.48
N MET A 293 -16.11 -0.41 -18.88
CA MET A 293 -15.42 0.83 -19.24
C MET A 293 -14.09 0.52 -19.93
N PRO A 294 -13.97 0.73 -21.26
CA PRO A 294 -12.69 0.63 -21.96
C PRO A 294 -11.71 1.70 -21.48
N LEU A 295 -10.46 1.34 -21.23
CA LEU A 295 -9.40 2.23 -20.73
C LEU A 295 -8.27 2.43 -21.74
N ALA A 296 -7.84 1.34 -22.38
CA ALA A 296 -6.69 1.35 -23.29
C ALA A 296 -6.81 0.30 -24.40
N VAL A 297 -6.01 0.48 -25.46
CA VAL A 297 -5.86 -0.48 -26.55
C VAL A 297 -4.43 -0.99 -26.56
N VAL A 298 -4.23 -2.31 -26.63
CA VAL A 298 -2.91 -2.93 -26.75
C VAL A 298 -2.71 -3.43 -28.18
N ILE A 299 -1.65 -2.95 -28.83
CA ILE A 299 -1.29 -3.28 -30.21
C ILE A 299 0.19 -3.65 -30.22
N ASN A 300 0.52 -4.90 -30.57
CA ASN A 300 1.90 -5.39 -30.60
C ASN A 300 2.66 -5.04 -29.30
N GLU A 301 2.04 -5.32 -28.15
CA GLU A 301 2.58 -5.06 -26.79
C GLU A 301 2.69 -3.58 -26.39
N VAL A 302 2.40 -2.64 -27.29
CA VAL A 302 2.29 -1.21 -26.97
C VAL A 302 0.91 -0.91 -26.39
N VAL A 303 0.86 -0.28 -25.23
CA VAL A 303 -0.37 0.14 -24.55
C VAL A 303 -0.68 1.58 -24.91
N LEU A 304 -1.79 1.81 -25.61
CA LEU A 304 -2.31 3.15 -25.90
C LEU A 304 -3.43 3.48 -24.91
N ILE A 305 -3.11 4.27 -23.89
CA ILE A 305 -4.03 4.70 -22.86
C ILE A 305 -4.90 5.85 -23.38
N ASN A 306 -6.20 5.80 -23.09
CA ASN A 306 -7.15 6.84 -23.46
C ASN A 306 -7.04 7.35 -24.92
N PRO A 307 -7.14 6.47 -25.95
CA PRO A 307 -7.08 6.89 -27.35
C PRO A 307 -8.06 8.02 -27.70
N GLU A 308 -7.78 8.80 -28.75
CA GLU A 308 -8.68 9.85 -29.23
C GLU A 308 -10.09 9.32 -29.54
N ALA A 309 -11.12 10.16 -29.43
CA ALA A 309 -12.51 9.75 -29.65
C ALA A 309 -12.75 9.15 -31.05
N SER A 310 -12.03 9.67 -32.06
CA SER A 310 -12.06 9.25 -33.46
C SER A 310 -11.18 8.04 -33.76
N PHE A 311 -10.38 7.54 -32.81
CA PHE A 311 -9.46 6.42 -33.02
C PHE A 311 -10.21 5.18 -33.50
N GLU A 312 -9.83 4.66 -34.66
CA GLU A 312 -10.42 3.45 -35.24
C GLU A 312 -9.78 2.19 -34.67
N ILE A 313 -10.60 1.26 -34.21
CA ILE A 313 -10.11 0.05 -33.56
C ILE A 313 -9.50 -0.90 -34.60
N PRO A 314 -8.18 -1.18 -34.52
CA PRO A 314 -7.52 -2.00 -35.50
C PRO A 314 -7.87 -3.48 -35.33
N LYS A 315 -7.73 -4.22 -36.43
CA LYS A 315 -7.87 -5.68 -36.42
C LYS A 315 -6.76 -6.29 -35.55
N ASP A 316 -7.11 -7.35 -34.82
CA ASP A 316 -6.20 -8.11 -33.96
C ASP A 316 -5.62 -7.32 -32.76
N SER A 317 -6.29 -6.25 -32.35
CA SER A 317 -6.01 -5.51 -31.10
C SER A 317 -6.57 -6.22 -29.86
N LEU A 318 -6.00 -5.89 -28.70
CA LEU A 318 -6.59 -6.20 -27.40
C LEU A 318 -7.14 -4.91 -26.78
N ILE A 319 -8.27 -5.01 -26.11
CA ILE A 319 -8.87 -3.92 -25.35
C ILE A 319 -8.66 -4.20 -23.87
N MET A 320 -8.05 -3.24 -23.19
CA MET A 320 -8.00 -3.21 -21.73
C MET A 320 -9.23 -2.47 -21.23
N GLN A 321 -9.99 -3.13 -20.37
CA GLN A 321 -11.28 -2.65 -19.91
C GLN A 321 -11.48 -2.96 -18.44
N LEU A 322 -12.16 -2.05 -17.74
CA LEU A 322 -12.62 -2.22 -16.39
C LEU A 322 -13.94 -2.99 -16.42
N GLU A 323 -13.89 -4.24 -15.97
CA GLU A 323 -15.04 -5.14 -15.89
C GLU A 323 -15.60 -5.14 -14.46
N PRO A 324 -16.94 -5.06 -14.30
CA PRO A 324 -17.59 -5.24 -13.00
C PRO A 324 -17.42 -6.68 -12.51
N PHE A 325 -17.22 -6.87 -11.21
CA PHE A 325 -16.95 -8.19 -10.63
C PHE A 325 -18.11 -9.17 -10.83
N GLU A 326 -17.83 -10.29 -11.49
CA GLU A 326 -18.75 -11.42 -11.56
C GLU A 326 -18.58 -12.31 -10.34
N ILE A 327 -19.60 -12.36 -9.48
CA ILE A 327 -19.68 -13.40 -8.44
C ILE A 327 -19.71 -14.75 -9.15
N PRO A 328 -18.74 -15.66 -8.92
CA PRO A 328 -18.77 -16.97 -9.55
C PRO A 328 -20.03 -17.72 -9.09
N LYS A 329 -20.95 -17.96 -10.03
CA LYS A 329 -22.16 -18.75 -9.81
C LYS A 329 -21.75 -20.12 -9.25
N LYS A 330 -22.10 -20.39 -7.98
CA LYS A 330 -22.15 -21.77 -7.48
C LYS A 330 -23.13 -22.55 -8.35
N SER A 331 -22.66 -23.69 -8.85
CA SER A 331 -23.36 -24.69 -9.63
C SER A 331 -24.87 -24.81 -9.37
N SER A 332 -25.69 -24.38 -10.33
CA SER A 332 -26.93 -25.09 -10.69
C SER A 332 -27.21 -24.83 -12.16
N ALA A 333 -27.32 -25.89 -12.95
CA ALA A 333 -27.46 -25.87 -14.41
C ALA A 333 -28.87 -25.48 -14.87
N MET A 334 -29.59 -24.62 -14.13
CA MET A 334 -31.00 -24.32 -14.39
C MET A 334 -31.34 -22.84 -14.16
N GLN A 335 -30.42 -21.94 -14.50
CA GLN A 335 -30.65 -20.48 -14.60
C GLN A 335 -29.77 -19.87 -15.70
N LEU A 336 -29.83 -20.45 -16.90
CA LEU A 336 -28.98 -20.09 -18.04
C LEU A 336 -29.67 -19.20 -19.09
N GLU A 337 -30.90 -18.74 -18.87
CA GLU A 337 -31.64 -17.95 -19.88
C GLU A 337 -32.24 -16.62 -19.36
N LEU A 338 -31.91 -16.17 -18.14
CA LEU A 338 -32.49 -14.94 -17.55
C LEU A 338 -31.47 -13.98 -16.93
N ALA A 339 -30.17 -14.14 -17.23
CA ALA A 339 -29.09 -13.29 -16.71
C ALA A 339 -28.39 -12.44 -17.78
N GLU A 340 -29.05 -12.25 -18.93
CA GLU A 340 -28.64 -11.29 -19.96
C GLU A 340 -29.48 -10.02 -19.80
N SER A 341 -28.87 -8.84 -19.96
CA SER A 341 -29.52 -7.52 -20.19
C SER A 341 -29.78 -6.53 -19.04
N PHE A 342 -28.88 -6.36 -18.07
CA PHE A 342 -28.83 -5.07 -17.33
C PHE A 342 -27.41 -4.52 -17.27
N PRO A 343 -27.20 -3.21 -17.56
CA PRO A 343 -25.92 -2.57 -17.34
C PRO A 343 -25.51 -2.73 -15.87
N LYS A 344 -24.25 -3.07 -15.66
CA LYS A 344 -23.66 -3.18 -14.32
C LYS A 344 -22.80 -1.93 -14.06
N GLY A 345 -22.53 -1.62 -12.81
CA GLY A 345 -21.71 -0.48 -12.41
C GLY A 345 -21.99 -0.12 -10.97
N ASP A 346 -21.12 0.70 -10.40
CA ASP A 346 -21.23 1.05 -8.99
C ASP A 346 -22.50 1.87 -8.74
N LEU A 347 -23.25 1.41 -7.75
CA LEU A 347 -24.28 2.17 -7.07
C LEU A 347 -23.72 2.67 -5.73
N GLU A 348 -24.38 3.65 -5.11
CA GLU A 348 -23.89 4.27 -3.86
C GLU A 348 -23.66 3.30 -2.70
N LYS A 349 -24.31 2.14 -2.71
CA LYS A 349 -24.09 1.07 -1.72
C LYS A 349 -22.74 0.36 -1.84
N GLN A 350 -22.09 0.51 -2.99
CA GLN A 350 -20.77 -0.07 -3.30
C GLN A 350 -19.66 0.98 -3.24
N ALA A 351 -20.02 2.22 -2.92
CA ALA A 351 -19.09 3.33 -2.87
C ALA A 351 -18.21 3.26 -1.61
N ILE A 352 -17.00 3.78 -1.73
CA ILE A 352 -15.97 3.76 -0.69
C ILE A 352 -15.92 5.11 -0.02
N ASP A 353 -15.82 5.14 1.30
CA ASP A 353 -15.57 6.39 2.02
C ASP A 353 -14.13 6.85 1.77
N VAL A 354 -13.95 8.10 1.35
CA VAL A 354 -12.63 8.70 1.21
C VAL A 354 -12.57 9.93 2.10
N MET A 355 -11.63 9.94 3.06
CA MET A 355 -11.45 11.03 4.01
C MET A 355 -10.58 12.15 3.40
N GLY A 356 -10.45 13.30 4.08
CA GLY A 356 -9.43 14.33 3.79
C GLY A 356 -9.41 14.84 2.35
N MET A 357 -10.47 15.52 1.93
CA MET A 357 -10.77 15.70 0.51
C MET A 357 -10.70 17.15 0.00
N ASP A 358 -10.28 18.11 0.81
CA ASP A 358 -10.03 19.45 0.31
C ASP A 358 -8.56 19.55 -0.14
N GLU A 359 -8.32 20.06 -1.34
CA GLU A 359 -6.96 20.34 -1.82
C GLU A 359 -6.21 21.15 -0.76
N ILE A 360 -5.10 20.61 -0.28
CA ILE A 360 -4.29 21.29 0.72
C ILE A 360 -3.54 22.40 0.02
N GLY A 361 -3.98 23.64 0.23
CA GLY A 361 -3.25 24.81 -0.24
C GLY A 361 -1.86 24.83 0.39
N LEU A 362 -0.82 24.66 -0.42
CA LEU A 362 0.57 24.70 0.04
C LEU A 362 1.03 26.16 0.21
N ASP A 363 0.65 26.80 1.33
CA ASP A 363 1.20 28.08 1.78
C ASP A 363 2.39 27.91 2.75
N GLY A 364 3.09 26.76 2.66
CA GLY A 364 4.21 26.34 3.50
C GLY A 364 5.25 25.53 2.73
N HIS A 365 5.97 24.64 3.42
CA HIS A 365 6.95 23.74 2.81
C HIS A 365 6.52 22.27 2.93
N ILE A 366 7.14 21.40 2.13
CA ILE A 366 6.98 19.95 2.20
C ILE A 366 8.10 19.39 3.08
N LEU A 367 7.74 18.59 4.07
CA LEU A 367 8.67 17.91 4.95
C LEU A 367 8.83 16.45 4.52
N ILE A 368 10.06 15.94 4.45
CA ILE A 368 10.37 14.52 4.22
C ILE A 368 11.13 14.02 5.45
N SER A 369 10.60 13.00 6.14
CA SER A 369 11.28 12.32 7.25
C SER A 369 11.56 10.88 6.86
N SER A 370 12.82 10.51 6.74
CA SER A 370 13.20 9.17 6.28
C SER A 370 14.64 8.81 6.63
N ASP A 371 14.89 7.54 6.92
CA ASP A 371 16.22 6.91 6.96
C ASP A 371 16.44 5.98 5.75
N ASN A 372 15.60 6.14 4.72
CA ASN A 372 15.65 5.37 3.50
C ASN A 372 16.13 6.27 2.36
N LYS A 373 17.42 6.12 2.00
CA LYS A 373 18.05 6.90 0.92
C LYS A 373 17.34 6.72 -0.43
N VAL A 374 16.82 5.53 -0.72
CA VAL A 374 16.13 5.25 -1.98
C VAL A 374 14.83 6.04 -2.04
N PHE A 375 14.06 6.06 -0.96
CA PHE A 375 12.84 6.85 -0.84
C PHE A 375 13.10 8.34 -1.03
N ILE A 376 14.06 8.92 -0.30
CA ILE A 376 14.37 10.35 -0.38
C ILE A 376 14.77 10.73 -1.80
N ASN A 377 15.66 9.95 -2.42
CA ASN A 377 16.08 10.16 -3.80
C ASN A 377 14.89 10.13 -4.76
N ARG A 378 13.96 9.19 -4.55
CA ARG A 378 12.79 9.07 -5.40
C ARG A 378 11.84 10.24 -5.25
N CYS A 379 11.54 10.65 -4.01
CA CYS A 379 10.71 11.83 -3.75
C CYS A 379 11.27 13.08 -4.43
N LEU A 380 12.58 13.33 -4.30
CA LEU A 380 13.24 14.48 -4.94
C LEU A 380 13.21 14.37 -6.47
N LEU A 381 13.40 13.18 -7.03
CA LEU A 381 13.32 12.99 -8.48
C LEU A 381 11.91 13.26 -9.02
N GLU A 382 10.88 12.71 -8.38
CA GLU A 382 9.48 12.89 -8.77
C GLU A 382 9.04 14.36 -8.62
N MET A 383 9.38 15.01 -7.51
CA MET A 383 9.11 16.44 -7.31
C MET A 383 9.85 17.31 -8.34
N SER A 384 11.07 16.91 -8.74
CA SER A 384 11.83 17.59 -9.80
C SER A 384 11.14 17.45 -11.15
N GLN A 385 10.64 16.26 -11.50
CA GLN A 385 9.89 16.04 -12.74
C GLN A 385 8.59 16.87 -12.78
N ARG A 386 7.93 17.05 -11.63
CA ARG A 386 6.72 17.87 -11.46
C ARG A 386 6.99 19.38 -11.40
N ASN A 387 8.25 19.82 -11.36
CA ASN A 387 8.66 21.21 -11.11
C ASN A 387 8.01 21.80 -9.84
N GLN A 388 8.10 21.07 -8.73
CA GLN A 388 7.53 21.47 -7.45
C GLN A 388 8.07 22.86 -7.02
N PRO A 389 7.22 23.90 -6.90
CA PRO A 389 7.67 25.24 -6.55
C PRO A 389 7.92 25.42 -5.05
N GLU A 390 7.32 24.60 -4.21
CA GLU A 390 7.44 24.69 -2.76
C GLU A 390 8.84 24.35 -2.27
N LYS A 391 9.20 24.93 -1.13
CA LYS A 391 10.41 24.54 -0.43
C LYS A 391 10.26 23.11 0.10
N ILE A 392 11.34 22.34 0.04
CA ILE A 392 11.40 20.97 0.54
C ILE A 392 12.41 20.92 1.67
N ILE A 393 12.00 20.40 2.83
CA ILE A 393 12.89 20.16 3.97
C ILE A 393 13.02 18.67 4.16
N VAL A 394 14.25 18.16 4.17
CA VAL A 394 14.54 16.74 4.40
C VAL A 394 15.15 16.57 5.79
N LEU A 395 14.42 15.91 6.67
CA LEU A 395 14.87 15.49 7.99
C LEU A 395 15.38 14.05 7.91
N THR A 396 16.68 13.86 8.10
CA THR A 396 17.30 12.53 8.06
C THR A 396 18.54 12.46 8.94
N ASN A 397 18.90 11.26 9.38
CA ASN A 397 20.15 10.97 10.07
C ASN A 397 21.25 10.50 9.09
N ILE A 398 20.94 10.41 7.80
CA ILE A 398 21.88 9.99 6.75
C ILE A 398 22.58 11.23 6.18
N PRO A 399 23.91 11.19 5.95
CA PRO A 399 24.65 12.31 5.38
C PRO A 399 24.11 12.76 4.00
N LEU A 400 24.25 14.06 3.73
CA LEU A 400 23.81 14.74 2.50
C LEU A 400 24.25 14.02 1.21
N LEU A 401 23.35 14.03 0.23
CA LEU A 401 23.60 13.58 -1.14
C LEU A 401 24.48 14.58 -1.92
N GLU A 402 25.31 14.07 -2.84
CA GLU A 402 26.21 14.88 -3.68
C GLU A 402 25.48 15.58 -4.86
N GLU A 403 24.30 15.10 -5.28
CA GLU A 403 23.54 15.68 -6.40
C GLU A 403 22.07 15.93 -6.00
N ILE A 404 21.71 17.20 -5.86
CA ILE A 404 20.33 17.66 -5.70
C ILE A 404 19.85 18.14 -7.08
N PRO A 405 18.63 17.79 -7.55
CA PRO A 405 18.08 18.35 -8.77
C PRO A 405 18.05 19.89 -8.71
N GLY A 406 18.70 20.56 -9.65
CA GLY A 406 18.92 22.01 -9.59
C GLY A 406 17.66 22.88 -9.72
N ASN A 407 16.51 22.30 -10.04
CA ASN A 407 15.22 22.98 -10.12
C ASN A 407 14.45 22.97 -8.78
N LEU A 408 14.94 22.30 -7.74
CA LEU A 408 14.29 22.20 -6.44
C LEU A 408 14.95 23.08 -5.37
N ASN A 409 14.14 23.58 -4.43
CA ASN A 409 14.61 24.31 -3.25
C ASN A 409 14.64 23.38 -2.03
N VAL A 410 15.74 22.64 -1.86
CA VAL A 410 15.90 21.62 -0.81
C VAL A 410 16.79 22.11 0.33
N GLU A 411 16.32 21.98 1.57
CA GLU A 411 17.09 22.19 2.79
C GLU A 411 17.23 20.87 3.56
N TRP A 412 18.45 20.56 4.02
CA TRP A 412 18.75 19.33 4.74
C TRP A 412 18.92 19.60 6.23
N ILE A 413 18.25 18.79 7.04
CA ILE A 413 18.31 18.86 8.49
C ILE A 413 18.80 17.50 8.99
N GLU A 414 20.00 17.49 9.56
CA GLU A 414 20.56 16.30 10.20
C GLU A 414 19.90 16.13 11.57
N GLY A 415 19.09 15.08 11.73
CA GLY A 415 18.33 14.87 12.96
C GLY A 415 17.69 13.49 13.04
N ASP A 416 17.34 13.08 14.26
CA ASP A 416 16.63 11.83 14.51
C ASP A 416 15.12 12.09 14.40
N SER A 417 14.44 11.34 13.52
CA SER A 417 12.99 11.36 13.35
C SER A 417 12.22 10.94 14.60
N ASN A 418 12.89 10.42 15.64
CA ASN A 418 12.28 10.17 16.95
C ASN A 418 12.31 11.40 17.90
N SER A 419 12.85 12.54 17.44
CA SER A 419 13.04 13.74 18.26
C SER A 419 12.12 14.87 17.84
N GLU A 420 11.27 15.33 18.76
CA GLU A 420 10.49 16.57 18.62
C GLU A 420 11.39 17.77 18.28
N LYS A 421 12.59 17.84 18.89
CA LYS A 421 13.55 18.92 18.63
C LYS A 421 13.98 18.95 17.16
N SER A 422 14.18 17.78 16.55
CA SER A 422 14.57 17.69 15.15
C SER A 422 13.45 18.12 14.21
N PHE A 423 12.18 17.83 14.55
CA PHE A 423 11.03 18.37 13.82
C PHE A 423 10.88 19.89 13.97
N LEU A 424 11.18 20.44 15.14
CA LEU A 424 11.19 21.90 15.34
C LEU A 424 12.34 22.57 14.57
N GLU A 425 13.53 21.96 14.52
CA GLU A 425 14.66 22.42 13.70
C GLU A 425 14.34 22.36 12.20
N ALA A 426 13.56 21.35 11.79
CA ALA A 426 12.99 21.26 10.45
C ALA A 426 11.79 22.19 10.19
N LYS A 427 11.49 23.11 11.13
CA LYS A 427 10.38 24.08 11.04
C LYS A 427 9.01 23.44 10.80
N SER A 428 8.78 22.23 11.30
CA SER A 428 7.55 21.45 11.08
C SER A 428 6.23 22.24 11.25
N THR A 429 6.16 23.24 12.13
CA THR A 429 4.98 24.11 12.29
C THR A 429 4.63 24.97 11.05
N GLU A 430 5.60 25.18 10.16
CA GLU A 430 5.42 25.87 8.86
C GLU A 430 5.20 24.88 7.71
N ALA A 431 5.27 23.58 7.98
CA ALA A 431 5.00 22.55 6.97
C ALA A 431 3.49 22.45 6.73
N LYS A 432 3.11 22.00 5.54
CA LYS A 432 1.71 21.64 5.24
C LYS A 432 1.52 20.16 4.97
N VAL A 433 2.56 19.51 4.48
CA VAL A 433 2.57 18.08 4.18
C VAL A 433 3.86 17.48 4.70
N ALA A 434 3.76 16.31 5.32
CA ALA A 434 4.90 15.50 5.71
C ALA A 434 4.84 14.11 5.06
N LEU A 435 5.93 13.69 4.42
CA LEU A 435 6.12 12.37 3.85
C LEU A 435 7.05 11.55 4.76
N ILE A 436 6.57 10.41 5.23
CA ILE A 436 7.28 9.56 6.20
C ILE A 436 7.42 8.14 5.64
N ASP A 437 8.67 7.71 5.44
CA ASP A 437 9.02 6.34 5.05
C ASP A 437 10.36 5.96 5.67
N HIS A 438 10.32 5.07 6.65
CA HIS A 438 11.47 4.50 7.32
C HIS A 438 11.52 2.99 7.08
N ALA A 439 12.73 2.42 7.16
CA ALA A 439 12.93 0.98 6.95
C ALA A 439 12.18 0.09 7.97
N HIS A 440 11.71 0.67 9.08
CA HIS A 440 10.96 -0.04 10.11
C HIS A 440 9.68 0.71 10.48
N ASP A 441 8.55 0.02 10.45
CA ASP A 441 7.22 0.56 10.81
C ASP A 441 7.20 1.25 12.19
N GLY A 442 7.96 0.73 13.16
CA GLY A 442 8.03 1.34 14.50
C GLY A 442 8.63 2.75 14.48
N GLN A 443 9.52 3.03 13.53
CA GLN A 443 10.10 4.35 13.33
C GLN A 443 9.17 5.28 12.56
N ASN A 444 8.39 4.77 11.60
CA ASN A 444 7.29 5.51 10.98
C ASN A 444 6.29 5.99 12.06
N LEU A 445 5.90 5.08 12.95
CA LEU A 445 4.97 5.40 14.04
C LEU A 445 5.52 6.47 14.98
N MET A 446 6.81 6.36 15.37
CA MET A 446 7.45 7.38 16.21
C MET A 446 7.58 8.73 15.50
N ALA A 447 7.93 8.73 14.21
CA ALA A 447 8.07 9.96 13.42
C ALA A 447 6.72 10.70 13.31
N VAL A 448 5.63 9.98 13.00
CA VAL A 448 4.28 10.55 12.99
C VAL A 448 3.93 11.11 14.37
N LEU A 449 4.09 10.31 15.45
CA LEU A 449 3.76 10.74 16.81
C LEU A 449 4.50 12.02 17.22
N ARG A 450 5.78 12.15 16.88
CA ARG A 450 6.60 13.33 17.22
C ARG A 450 6.28 14.54 16.36
N LEU A 451 5.94 14.34 15.09
CA LEU A 451 5.46 15.40 14.21
C LEU A 451 4.13 15.96 14.72
N GLU A 452 3.20 15.09 15.07
CA GLU A 452 1.89 15.44 15.65
C GLU A 452 2.06 16.22 16.96
N GLN A 453 2.96 15.77 17.84
CA GLN A 453 3.31 16.50 19.06
C GLN A 453 3.94 17.88 18.79
N ALA A 454 4.73 18.04 17.72
CA ALA A 454 5.38 19.31 17.39
C ALA A 454 4.45 20.31 16.70
N THR A 455 3.42 19.82 16.01
CA THR A 455 2.57 20.61 15.09
C THR A 455 1.12 20.70 15.51
N ASP A 456 0.72 19.97 16.55
CA ASP A 456 -0.65 19.90 17.06
C ASP A 456 -1.67 19.40 16.02
N GLY A 457 -1.22 18.55 15.09
CA GLY A 457 -2.06 17.98 14.02
C GLY A 457 -2.40 18.94 12.89
N GLU A 458 -1.67 20.05 12.75
CA GLU A 458 -1.86 21.00 11.63
C GLU A 458 -1.21 20.54 10.32
N VAL A 459 -0.33 19.54 10.36
CA VAL A 459 0.42 19.04 9.19
C VAL A 459 -0.23 17.78 8.66
N PHE A 460 -0.53 17.77 7.36
CA PHE A 460 -1.08 16.59 6.72
C PHE A 460 0.01 15.52 6.55
N THR A 461 -0.17 14.40 7.25
CA THR A 461 0.87 13.37 7.37
C THR A 461 0.56 12.15 6.52
N ILE A 462 1.51 11.81 5.64
CA ILE A 462 1.46 10.64 4.77
C ILE A 462 2.58 9.66 5.16
N ALA A 463 2.22 8.43 5.56
CA ALA A 463 3.18 7.44 6.02
C ALA A 463 3.04 6.06 5.36
N THR A 464 4.14 5.34 5.20
CA THR A 464 4.13 3.94 4.74
C THR A 464 4.07 2.96 5.92
N TYR A 465 3.66 1.71 5.65
CA TYR A 465 3.80 0.60 6.59
C TYR A 465 3.94 -0.75 5.86
N HIS A 466 4.46 -1.77 6.54
CA HIS A 466 4.70 -3.10 5.97
C HIS A 466 4.11 -4.26 6.77
N LYS A 467 3.74 -4.05 8.03
CA LYS A 467 3.09 -5.08 8.87
C LYS A 467 1.57 -5.03 8.73
N GLU A 468 0.97 -6.22 8.69
CA GLU A 468 -0.49 -6.37 8.76
C GLU A 468 -1.08 -5.63 9.97
N ASP A 469 -2.20 -4.93 9.75
CA ASP A 469 -2.96 -4.16 10.74
C ASP A 469 -2.18 -2.99 11.41
N PHE A 470 -1.08 -2.53 10.80
CA PHE A 470 -0.30 -1.40 11.32
C PHE A 470 -0.87 -0.02 10.94
N ASP A 471 -1.68 0.03 9.87
CA ASP A 471 -2.46 1.19 9.46
C ASP A 471 -3.27 1.79 10.61
N GLN A 472 -3.94 0.95 11.39
CA GLN A 472 -4.73 1.38 12.55
C GLN A 472 -3.86 2.15 13.55
N GLN A 473 -2.64 1.68 13.81
CA GLN A 473 -1.72 2.32 14.75
C GLN A 473 -1.27 3.69 14.24
N LEU A 474 -0.99 3.82 12.94
CA LEU A 474 -0.64 5.09 12.31
C LEU A 474 -1.80 6.09 12.35
N PHE A 475 -3.02 5.67 12.02
CA PHE A 475 -4.19 6.53 12.14
C PHE A 475 -4.44 6.97 13.59
N LYS A 476 -4.19 6.09 14.56
CA LYS A 476 -4.35 6.38 16.00
C LYS A 476 -3.42 7.48 16.49
N VAL A 477 -2.18 7.53 15.99
CA VAL A 477 -1.20 8.55 16.40
C VAL A 477 -1.34 9.87 15.63
N GLY A 478 -2.24 9.97 14.66
CA GLY A 478 -2.52 11.21 13.92
C GLY A 478 -2.19 11.18 12.42
N CYS A 479 -1.72 10.07 11.85
CA CYS A 479 -1.47 9.99 10.40
C CYS A 479 -2.78 10.19 9.61
N ASP A 480 -2.77 11.04 8.58
CA ASP A 480 -3.95 11.29 7.74
C ASP A 480 -4.12 10.28 6.62
N PHE A 481 -3.02 9.83 6.02
CA PHE A 481 -3.03 8.88 4.92
C PHE A 481 -1.89 7.86 5.07
N CYS A 482 -2.23 6.58 5.09
CA CYS A 482 -1.24 5.51 5.15
C CYS A 482 -1.34 4.59 3.93
N LEU A 483 -0.21 3.99 3.56
CA LEU A 483 -0.11 3.14 2.37
C LEU A 483 0.80 1.95 2.65
N ASP A 484 0.34 0.75 2.31
CA ASP A 484 1.18 -0.46 2.26
C ASP A 484 1.66 -0.68 0.82
N PRO A 485 2.97 -0.54 0.54
CA PRO A 485 3.50 -0.80 -0.79
C PRO A 485 3.22 -2.23 -1.28
N GLU A 486 3.24 -3.23 -0.41
CA GLU A 486 3.04 -4.64 -0.78
C GLU A 486 1.58 -4.93 -1.19
N GLU A 487 0.61 -4.21 -0.62
CA GLU A 487 -0.79 -4.25 -1.07
C GLU A 487 -0.98 -3.73 -2.50
N LEU A 488 -0.04 -2.93 -3.03
CA LEU A 488 -0.07 -2.47 -4.41
C LEU A 488 0.69 -3.42 -5.33
N ILE A 489 1.91 -3.81 -4.95
CA ILE A 489 2.85 -4.50 -5.82
C ILE A 489 2.39 -5.92 -6.14
N ALA A 490 2.05 -6.73 -5.12
CA ALA A 490 1.73 -8.13 -5.35
C ALA A 490 0.48 -8.33 -6.21
N PRO A 491 -0.60 -7.53 -6.04
CA PRO A 491 -1.70 -7.55 -6.98
C PRO A 491 -1.28 -7.14 -8.39
N ILE A 492 -0.53 -6.04 -8.59
CA ILE A 492 -0.09 -5.60 -9.92
C ILE A 492 0.67 -6.72 -10.63
N LEU A 493 1.71 -7.28 -10.02
CA LEU A 493 2.49 -8.38 -10.60
C LEU A 493 1.60 -9.60 -10.91
N SER A 494 0.70 -9.95 -9.98
CA SER A 494 -0.19 -11.11 -10.15
C SER A 494 -1.27 -10.90 -11.23
N GLN A 495 -1.64 -9.65 -11.46
CA GLN A 495 -2.61 -9.28 -12.48
C GLN A 495 -1.94 -9.12 -13.85
N SER A 496 -0.76 -8.50 -13.92
CA SER A 496 0.06 -8.34 -15.12
C SER A 496 0.44 -9.69 -15.73
N ALA A 497 0.74 -10.69 -14.89
CA ALA A 497 0.97 -12.07 -15.34
C ALA A 497 -0.19 -12.71 -16.13
N LEU A 498 -1.41 -12.16 -16.00
CA LEU A 498 -2.62 -12.67 -16.63
C LEU A 498 -3.23 -11.70 -17.65
N ASN A 499 -2.87 -10.42 -17.57
CA ASN A 499 -3.39 -9.33 -18.37
C ASN A 499 -2.20 -8.53 -18.95
N PRO A 500 -1.77 -8.84 -20.18
CA PRO A 500 -0.68 -8.11 -20.84
C PRO A 500 -0.97 -6.60 -20.90
N GLY A 501 0.04 -5.78 -20.62
CA GLY A 501 -0.06 -4.31 -20.62
C GLY A 501 -0.65 -3.69 -19.35
N LEU A 502 -1.10 -4.48 -18.36
CA LEU A 502 -1.62 -3.93 -17.10
C LEU A 502 -0.57 -3.17 -16.30
N GLY A 503 0.62 -3.74 -16.14
CA GLY A 503 1.71 -3.10 -15.42
C GLY A 503 2.01 -1.72 -16.00
N THR A 504 2.22 -1.66 -17.31
CA THR A 504 2.42 -0.43 -18.09
C THR A 504 1.28 0.57 -17.90
N LEU A 505 0.02 0.14 -18.00
CA LEU A 505 -1.15 1.01 -17.78
C LEU A 505 -1.13 1.66 -16.40
N ILE A 506 -0.87 0.88 -15.35
CA ILE A 506 -0.88 1.38 -13.97
C ILE A 506 0.32 2.30 -13.72
N GLU A 507 1.51 1.91 -14.15
CA GLU A 507 2.72 2.74 -14.04
C GLU A 507 2.53 4.08 -14.75
N GLU A 508 2.08 4.09 -16.01
CA GLU A 508 1.91 5.34 -16.78
C GLU A 508 0.82 6.25 -16.21
N ILE A 509 -0.26 5.70 -15.65
CA ILE A 509 -1.34 6.49 -15.05
C ILE A 509 -0.89 7.15 -13.73
N ILE A 510 0.03 6.51 -13.00
CA ILE A 510 0.59 6.99 -11.74
C ILE A 510 1.76 7.97 -11.97
N LEU A 511 2.59 7.68 -12.98
CA LEU A 511 3.73 8.50 -13.35
C LEU A 511 3.23 9.71 -14.16
N GLU A 512 3.29 10.89 -13.54
CA GLU A 512 2.90 12.16 -14.17
C GLU A 512 4.00 12.69 -15.12
N GLU A 513 4.47 11.86 -16.04
CA GLU A 513 5.43 12.29 -17.05
C GLU A 513 4.77 13.12 -18.16
N PRO A 514 5.47 14.09 -18.79
CA PRO A 514 4.87 14.98 -19.79
C PRO A 514 4.25 14.28 -20.99
N THR A 515 4.70 13.06 -21.30
CA THR A 515 4.27 12.25 -22.44
C THR A 515 3.21 11.22 -22.09
N THR A 516 2.91 11.02 -20.80
CA THR A 516 1.97 9.99 -20.33
C THR A 516 0.57 10.57 -20.10
N GLN A 517 -0.40 9.66 -19.99
CA GLN A 517 -1.75 9.96 -19.54
C GLN A 517 -1.78 9.77 -18.02
N SER A 518 -2.21 10.77 -17.26
CA SER A 518 -2.25 10.68 -15.79
C SER A 518 -3.68 10.72 -15.23
N LEU A 519 -3.85 10.15 -14.03
CA LEU A 519 -5.10 10.22 -13.29
C LEU A 519 -5.21 11.56 -12.58
N LYS A 520 -6.24 12.34 -12.88
CA LYS A 520 -6.51 13.61 -12.20
C LYS A 520 -7.91 13.62 -11.60
N VAL A 521 -8.09 14.48 -10.60
CA VAL A 521 -9.39 14.76 -9.98
C VAL A 521 -9.79 16.19 -10.28
N ARG A 522 -11.02 16.41 -10.76
CA ARG A 522 -11.54 17.74 -11.11
C ARG A 522 -12.91 17.98 -10.50
N HIS A 523 -13.14 19.23 -10.09
CA HIS A 523 -14.45 19.70 -9.67
C HIS A 523 -15.35 20.01 -10.87
N LEU A 524 -16.58 19.50 -10.85
CA LEU A 524 -17.60 19.92 -11.80
C LEU A 524 -18.11 21.32 -11.44
N SER A 525 -18.00 22.26 -12.38
CA SER A 525 -18.56 23.60 -12.26
C SER A 525 -20.08 23.56 -12.05
N ARG A 526 -20.65 24.58 -11.40
CA ARG A 526 -22.11 24.67 -11.16
C ARG A 526 -22.95 24.86 -12.42
N GLU A 527 -22.30 25.11 -13.56
CA GLU A 527 -22.94 25.29 -14.87
C GLU A 527 -23.20 23.98 -15.61
N TRP A 528 -22.72 22.85 -15.07
CA TRP A 528 -23.06 21.54 -15.60
C TRP A 528 -24.49 21.15 -15.22
N GLU A 529 -25.32 20.87 -16.23
CA GLU A 529 -26.63 20.26 -16.04
C GLU A 529 -26.47 18.82 -15.53
N ALA A 530 -27.41 18.36 -14.70
CA ALA A 530 -27.44 16.98 -14.25
C ALA A 530 -27.62 16.06 -15.47
N ASP A 531 -26.58 15.30 -15.77
CA ASP A 531 -26.50 14.37 -16.88
C ASP A 531 -26.26 12.96 -16.36
N SER A 532 -26.67 11.96 -17.14
CA SER A 532 -26.27 10.58 -16.87
C SER A 532 -24.76 10.42 -16.97
N TRP A 533 -24.17 9.51 -16.19
CA TRP A 533 -22.75 9.19 -16.23
C TRP A 533 -22.25 8.86 -17.64
N LEU A 534 -23.04 8.12 -18.42
CA LEU A 534 -22.71 7.81 -19.81
C LEU A 534 -22.67 9.07 -20.68
N SER A 535 -23.65 9.96 -20.58
CA SER A 535 -23.64 11.22 -21.36
C SER A 535 -22.47 12.12 -20.95
N THR A 536 -22.13 12.15 -19.66
CA THR A 536 -20.97 12.87 -19.12
C THR A 536 -19.67 12.39 -19.74
N ILE A 537 -19.44 11.07 -19.76
CA ILE A 537 -18.27 10.47 -20.42
C ILE A 537 -18.20 10.86 -21.90
N LEU A 538 -19.30 10.71 -22.63
CA LEU A 538 -19.31 10.98 -24.07
C LEU A 538 -19.05 12.46 -24.38
N LYS A 539 -19.66 13.38 -23.62
CA LYS A 539 -19.48 14.83 -23.78
C LYS A 539 -18.03 15.25 -23.52
N LEU A 540 -17.43 14.79 -22.42
CA LEU A 540 -16.05 15.12 -22.07
C LEU A 540 -15.06 14.50 -23.04
N LYS A 541 -15.28 13.23 -23.43
CA LYS A 541 -14.39 12.56 -24.38
C LYS A 541 -14.40 13.19 -25.77
N GLU A 542 -15.56 13.68 -26.22
CA GLU A 542 -15.69 14.33 -27.52
C GLU A 542 -15.19 15.78 -27.53
N LYS A 543 -15.46 16.57 -26.47
CA LYS A 543 -15.11 17.99 -26.41
C LYS A 543 -13.69 18.25 -25.92
N GLU A 544 -13.27 17.53 -24.89
CA GLU A 544 -12.04 17.80 -24.13
C GLU A 544 -11.01 16.66 -24.27
N GLY A 545 -11.41 15.49 -24.79
CA GLY A 545 -10.53 14.33 -24.93
C GLY A 545 -10.29 13.57 -23.62
N GLU A 546 -10.81 14.07 -22.51
CA GLU A 546 -10.74 13.48 -21.17
C GLU A 546 -11.60 12.23 -21.05
N LEU A 547 -11.14 11.26 -20.25
CA LEU A 547 -11.88 10.02 -19.99
C LEU A 547 -12.24 9.90 -18.51
N PRO A 548 -13.48 10.25 -18.11
CA PRO A 548 -13.95 10.05 -16.75
C PRO A 548 -14.02 8.55 -16.42
N VAL A 549 -13.31 8.15 -15.37
CA VAL A 549 -13.25 6.76 -14.91
C VAL A 549 -13.93 6.56 -13.56
N GLY A 550 -14.02 7.60 -12.72
CA GLY A 550 -14.65 7.50 -11.40
C GLY A 550 -15.40 8.78 -10.99
N LEU A 551 -16.27 8.66 -9.99
CA LEU A 551 -17.10 9.74 -9.48
C LEU A 551 -17.01 9.79 -7.95
N ILE A 552 -16.77 10.97 -7.40
CA ILE A 552 -16.79 11.21 -5.96
C ILE A 552 -18.00 12.09 -5.65
N ARG A 553 -18.89 11.59 -4.80
CA ARG A 553 -20.08 12.34 -4.37
C ARG A 553 -19.71 13.48 -3.44
N SER A 554 -20.20 14.67 -3.75
CA SER A 554 -19.99 15.88 -2.95
C SER A 554 -20.52 15.80 -1.53
N GLN A 555 -21.70 15.22 -1.33
CA GLN A 555 -22.39 15.19 -0.03
C GLN A 555 -21.87 14.12 0.92
N THR A 556 -21.46 12.98 0.38
CA THR A 556 -21.08 11.81 1.18
C THR A 556 -19.58 11.54 1.17
N HIS A 557 -18.80 12.25 0.34
CA HIS A 557 -17.38 11.96 0.10
C HIS A 557 -17.12 10.50 -0.32
N LYS A 558 -18.10 9.89 -1.00
CA LYS A 558 -18.02 8.49 -1.42
C LYS A 558 -17.52 8.37 -2.85
N LEU A 559 -16.52 7.52 -3.04
CA LEU A 559 -15.93 7.18 -4.33
C LEU A 559 -16.65 6.00 -5.00
N LEU A 560 -17.04 6.21 -6.25
CA LEU A 560 -17.55 5.22 -7.19
C LEU A 560 -16.48 5.00 -8.26
N VAL A 561 -16.00 3.76 -8.40
CA VAL A 561 -14.84 3.44 -9.26
C VAL A 561 -15.23 3.15 -10.69
N ASN A 562 -16.42 2.60 -10.92
CA ASN A 562 -16.98 2.45 -12.26
C ASN A 562 -18.50 2.71 -12.21
N PRO A 563 -18.93 3.98 -12.11
CA PRO A 563 -20.33 4.33 -11.85
C PRO A 563 -21.30 3.72 -12.87
N HIS A 564 -22.51 3.37 -12.45
CA HIS A 564 -23.55 2.88 -13.35
C HIS A 564 -23.82 3.89 -14.50
N PRO A 565 -24.01 3.47 -15.77
CA PRO A 565 -24.18 4.38 -16.91
C PRO A 565 -25.32 5.39 -16.76
N GLU A 566 -26.41 4.98 -16.09
CA GLU A 566 -27.59 5.82 -15.85
C GLU A 566 -27.50 6.64 -14.55
N LEU A 567 -26.40 6.55 -13.80
CA LEU A 567 -26.24 7.31 -12.57
C LEU A 567 -26.16 8.81 -12.89
N GLU A 568 -27.00 9.61 -12.24
CA GLU A 568 -26.98 11.06 -12.41
C GLU A 568 -25.75 11.68 -11.72
N VAL A 569 -25.06 12.55 -12.45
CA VAL A 569 -23.93 13.35 -11.97
C VAL A 569 -24.47 14.68 -11.47
N ASN A 570 -24.21 15.00 -10.19
CA ASN A 570 -24.76 16.20 -9.58
C ASN A 570 -23.75 17.36 -9.59
N PRO A 571 -24.21 18.62 -9.64
CA PRO A 571 -23.34 19.77 -9.47
C PRO A 571 -22.57 19.71 -8.15
N GLY A 572 -21.25 19.90 -8.22
CA GLY A 572 -20.35 19.81 -7.08
C GLY A 572 -19.70 18.43 -6.87
N ASP A 573 -20.19 17.38 -7.53
CA ASP A 573 -19.47 16.11 -7.56
C ASP A 573 -18.09 16.29 -8.22
N ARG A 574 -17.15 15.41 -7.88
CA ARG A 574 -15.80 15.41 -8.45
C ARG A 574 -15.60 14.22 -9.36
N LEU A 575 -14.95 14.46 -10.49
CA LEU A 575 -14.64 13.45 -11.47
C LEU A 575 -13.20 13.01 -11.32
N ILE A 576 -12.98 11.69 -11.33
CA ILE A 576 -11.68 11.10 -11.59
C ILE A 576 -11.60 10.82 -13.08
N TYR A 577 -10.59 11.33 -13.75
CA TYR A 577 -10.45 11.21 -15.20
C TYR A 577 -9.00 10.99 -15.61
N ILE A 578 -8.84 10.37 -16.78
CA ILE A 578 -7.54 10.17 -17.43
C ILE A 578 -7.40 11.25 -18.51
N THR A 579 -6.27 11.96 -18.51
CA THR A 579 -5.94 12.99 -19.50
C THR A 579 -4.44 13.01 -19.79
N SER A 580 -4.04 13.53 -20.96
CA SER A 580 -2.63 13.74 -21.28
C SER A 580 -2.05 14.82 -20.37
N ALA A 581 -0.84 14.61 -19.85
CA ALA A 581 -0.13 15.61 -19.05
C ALA A 581 0.05 16.97 -19.78
N GLN A 582 0.03 16.98 -21.11
CA GLN A 582 0.02 18.17 -21.96
C GLN A 582 -1.39 18.54 -22.48
N GLN A 583 -2.28 19.00 -21.61
CA GLN A 583 -3.29 19.99 -22.02
C GLN A 583 -3.34 21.11 -20.99
N LYS A 584 -2.82 22.26 -21.45
CA LYS A 584 -2.70 23.56 -20.80
C LYS A 584 -2.02 23.55 -19.43
N GLY A 585 -0.81 24.10 -19.40
CA GLY A 585 -0.41 24.85 -18.23
C GLY A 585 -1.53 25.84 -17.91
N ASP A 586 -1.89 25.92 -16.64
CA ASP A 586 -2.64 27.04 -16.10
C ASP A 586 -1.81 28.31 -16.33
N GLU A 587 -1.93 28.87 -17.54
CA GLU A 587 -2.03 30.30 -17.65
C GLU A 587 -3.20 30.69 -16.76
N PHE A 588 -2.85 31.13 -15.55
CA PHE A 588 -3.68 32.02 -14.75
C PHE A 588 -4.11 33.19 -15.65
N GLU A 589 -5.22 33.03 -16.37
CA GLU A 589 -5.98 34.16 -16.86
C GLU A 589 -6.65 34.79 -15.64
N SER A 590 -6.01 35.86 -15.18
CA SER A 590 -6.62 36.91 -14.40
C SER A 590 -7.90 37.42 -15.08
N SER A 591 -8.92 37.71 -14.25
CA SER A 591 -10.15 38.48 -14.53
C SER A 591 -11.21 37.73 -15.35
N GLU A 592 -12.52 37.80 -15.09
CA GLU A 592 -13.35 38.59 -14.17
C GLU A 592 -14.75 37.92 -14.13
N ASP A 593 -15.49 38.18 -13.05
CA ASP A 593 -16.96 38.11 -12.94
C ASP A 593 -17.65 36.81 -12.46
N SER A 594 -18.06 36.93 -11.20
CA SER A 594 -19.20 36.36 -10.52
C SER A 594 -20.54 36.71 -11.17
N ASP A 595 -21.56 35.87 -11.03
CA ASP A 595 -22.66 36.31 -10.17
C ASP A 595 -23.53 35.20 -9.56
N SER A 596 -23.80 35.43 -8.28
CA SER A 596 -24.76 34.74 -7.44
C SER A 596 -26.04 35.56 -7.40
N THR A 597 -27.20 35.01 -7.74
CA THR A 597 -28.47 35.71 -7.49
C THR A 597 -28.95 35.47 -6.06
N LEU A 598 -28.49 36.35 -5.16
CA LEU A 598 -29.24 36.81 -3.99
C LEU A 598 -30.01 38.08 -4.40
N ILE A 599 -31.21 38.23 -3.85
CA ILE A 599 -32.23 39.22 -4.24
C ILE A 599 -31.69 40.67 -4.18
N GLU A 600 -31.59 41.36 -5.33
CA GLU A 600 -31.23 42.79 -5.41
C GLU A 600 -32.38 43.71 -5.00
N VAL A 601 -32.17 44.51 -3.94
CA VAL A 601 -32.94 45.74 -3.67
C VAL A 601 -32.16 46.91 -4.28
N LYS A 602 -32.69 47.54 -5.34
CA LYS A 602 -32.05 48.70 -5.97
C LYS A 602 -31.97 49.89 -4.99
N PRO A 603 -30.80 50.54 -4.81
CA PRO A 603 -30.63 51.66 -3.88
C PRO A 603 -31.34 52.93 -4.35
N SER A 604 -31.83 53.75 -3.40
CA SER A 604 -32.53 55.02 -3.70
C SER A 604 -31.58 56.06 -4.33
N GLU A 605 -32.11 57.00 -5.14
CA GLU A 605 -31.32 58.07 -5.76
C GLU A 605 -30.55 58.91 -4.73
N GLU A 606 -31.12 59.08 -3.54
CA GLU A 606 -30.49 59.77 -2.41
C GLU A 606 -29.23 59.03 -1.93
N ALA A 607 -29.27 57.70 -1.84
CA ALA A 607 -28.14 56.86 -1.44
C ALA A 607 -26.97 56.96 -2.45
N VAL A 608 -27.29 57.01 -3.74
CA VAL A 608 -26.29 57.12 -4.83
C VAL A 608 -25.63 58.51 -4.83
N ASN A 609 -26.40 59.58 -4.58
CA ASN A 609 -25.86 60.94 -4.49
C ASN A 609 -24.93 61.10 -3.27
N LEU A 610 -25.32 60.56 -2.11
CA LEU A 610 -24.49 60.54 -0.90
C LEU A 610 -23.21 59.74 -1.09
N PHE A 611 -23.28 58.56 -1.73
CA PHE A 611 -22.11 57.76 -2.05
C PHE A 611 -21.14 58.49 -2.98
N ARG A 612 -21.66 59.13 -4.04
CA ARG A 612 -20.83 59.91 -4.98
C ARG A 612 -20.14 61.08 -4.28
N LYS A 613 -20.85 61.79 -3.39
CA LYS A 613 -20.28 62.85 -2.55
C LYS A 613 -19.15 62.32 -1.66
N GLY A 614 -19.38 61.20 -0.98
CA GLY A 614 -18.37 60.52 -0.15
C GLY A 614 -17.12 60.11 -0.94
N GLN A 615 -17.27 59.60 -2.17
CA GLN A 615 -16.14 59.24 -3.03
C GLN A 615 -15.30 60.45 -3.45
N VAL A 616 -15.94 61.57 -3.79
CA VAL A 616 -15.21 62.81 -4.15
C VAL A 616 -14.42 63.33 -2.96
N LEU A 617 -15.01 63.32 -1.76
CA LEU A 617 -14.35 63.74 -0.53
C LEU A 617 -13.19 62.81 -0.14
N PHE A 618 -13.38 61.49 -0.26
CA PHE A 618 -12.35 60.49 0.01
C PHE A 618 -11.15 60.63 -0.94
N LYS A 619 -11.39 60.90 -2.23
CA LYS A 619 -10.32 61.02 -3.24
C LYS A 619 -9.51 62.31 -3.14
N LYS A 620 -10.08 63.36 -2.56
CA LYS A 620 -9.38 64.64 -2.34
C LYS A 620 -8.44 64.62 -1.13
N GLU A 621 -8.42 63.54 -0.35
CA GLU A 621 -7.56 63.32 0.84
C GLU A 621 -7.63 64.40 1.95
N GLU A 622 -8.48 65.42 1.81
CA GLU A 622 -8.53 66.56 2.74
C GLU A 622 -9.61 66.42 3.83
N ASN A 623 -10.65 65.58 3.67
CA ASN A 623 -11.76 65.45 4.65
C ASN A 623 -12.29 64.00 4.77
N TYR A 624 -11.52 63.12 5.44
CA TYR A 624 -11.93 61.71 5.66
C TYR A 624 -13.11 61.55 6.63
N GLU A 625 -13.28 62.43 7.62
CA GLU A 625 -14.42 62.39 8.55
C GLU A 625 -15.75 62.66 7.84
N GLU A 626 -15.80 63.67 6.96
CA GLU A 626 -16.99 63.96 6.18
C GLU A 626 -17.29 62.86 5.14
N ALA A 627 -16.25 62.24 4.57
CA ALA A 627 -16.40 61.08 3.70
C ALA A 627 -17.00 59.87 4.46
N TYR A 628 -16.55 59.63 5.70
CA TYR A 628 -17.10 58.58 6.57
C TYR A 628 -18.59 58.82 6.81
N ASN A 629 -18.98 60.03 7.18
CA ASN A 629 -20.38 60.40 7.41
C ASN A 629 -21.25 60.21 6.16
N CYS A 630 -20.74 60.59 4.98
CA CYS A 630 -21.46 60.39 3.71
C CYS A 630 -21.63 58.89 3.38
N PHE A 631 -20.60 58.07 3.59
CA PHE A 631 -20.71 56.62 3.39
C PHE A 631 -21.61 55.97 4.43
N HIS A 632 -21.60 56.43 5.67
CA HIS A 632 -22.47 55.94 6.74
C HIS A 632 -23.95 56.20 6.42
N GLN A 633 -24.29 57.42 6.00
CA GLN A 633 -25.65 57.74 5.56
C GLN A 633 -26.08 56.92 4.33
N ALA A 634 -25.18 56.75 3.34
CA ALA A 634 -25.47 55.91 2.17
C ALA A 634 -25.62 54.42 2.54
N ALA A 635 -24.87 53.91 3.52
CA ALA A 635 -24.97 52.53 3.99
C ALA A 635 -26.29 52.24 4.72
N ILE A 636 -26.80 53.20 5.50
CA ILE A 636 -28.14 53.13 6.11
C ILE A 636 -29.24 53.03 5.04
N LEU A 637 -29.05 53.69 3.89
CA LEU A 637 -29.93 53.59 2.74
C LEU A 637 -29.63 52.37 1.85
N ASN A 638 -29.01 51.32 2.41
CA ASN A 638 -28.65 50.06 1.76
C ASN A 638 -27.74 50.18 0.52
N HIS A 639 -26.86 51.18 0.47
CA HIS A 639 -25.87 51.26 -0.61
C HIS A 639 -24.68 50.29 -0.36
N THR A 640 -24.68 49.15 -1.05
CA THR A 640 -23.71 48.06 -0.93
C THR A 640 -22.23 48.49 -1.02
N ARG A 641 -21.90 49.42 -1.92
CA ARG A 641 -20.51 49.93 -2.04
C ARG A 641 -20.13 50.90 -0.91
N ALA A 642 -21.12 51.54 -0.29
CA ALA A 642 -20.88 52.43 0.85
C ALA A 642 -20.55 51.60 2.11
N LYS A 643 -21.31 50.51 2.34
CA LYS A 643 -21.02 49.51 3.38
C LYS A 643 -19.58 48.97 3.26
N TYR A 644 -19.13 48.60 2.06
CA TYR A 644 -17.74 48.16 1.84
C TYR A 644 -16.71 49.26 2.16
N ASN A 645 -16.94 50.50 1.73
CA ASN A 645 -16.03 51.61 2.00
C ASN A 645 -15.95 51.94 3.50
N LEU A 646 -17.06 51.82 4.25
CA LEU A 646 -17.04 51.95 5.71
C LEU A 646 -16.20 50.85 6.36
N GLY A 647 -16.33 49.61 5.90
CA GLY A 647 -15.46 48.52 6.33
C GLY A 647 -13.99 48.86 6.13
N LEU A 648 -13.64 49.38 4.96
CA LEU A 648 -12.26 49.78 4.64
C LEU A 648 -11.76 50.96 5.47
N MET A 649 -12.63 51.93 5.78
CA MET A 649 -12.29 53.09 6.59
C MET A 649 -12.07 52.70 8.06
N ASN A 650 -12.91 51.82 8.62
CA ASN A 650 -12.73 51.26 9.96
C ASN A 650 -11.51 50.34 10.05
N PHE A 651 -11.22 49.55 9.01
CA PHE A 651 -10.04 48.68 8.94
C PHE A 651 -8.72 49.47 8.95
N ASN A 652 -8.69 50.58 8.19
CA ASN A 652 -7.48 51.40 8.01
C ASN A 652 -7.40 52.58 8.99
N GLY A 653 -8.44 52.85 9.77
CA GLY A 653 -8.51 54.02 10.65
C GLY A 653 -8.55 55.36 9.89
N LYS A 654 -9.21 55.42 8.72
CA LYS A 654 -9.30 56.64 7.90
C LYS A 654 -10.58 57.39 8.23
N GLY A 655 -10.47 58.57 8.83
CA GLY A 655 -11.63 59.42 9.22
C GLY A 655 -12.35 58.97 10.49
N VAL A 656 -12.02 57.81 11.04
CA VAL A 656 -12.44 57.30 12.35
C VAL A 656 -11.31 56.44 12.93
N PRO A 657 -11.22 56.24 14.26
CA PRO A 657 -10.28 55.29 14.84
C PRO A 657 -10.44 53.88 14.26
N LYS A 658 -9.34 53.13 14.17
CA LYS A 658 -9.37 51.75 13.67
C LYS A 658 -10.22 50.87 14.58
N ASN A 659 -11.27 50.26 14.03
CA ASN A 659 -12.19 49.38 14.75
C ASN A 659 -12.43 48.11 13.91
N LEU A 660 -11.89 46.98 14.36
CA LEU A 660 -11.95 45.71 13.62
C LEU A 660 -13.35 45.09 13.67
N ASP A 661 -14.07 45.22 14.77
CA ASP A 661 -15.42 44.68 14.93
C ASP A 661 -16.41 45.40 13.99
N GLU A 662 -16.32 46.73 13.94
CA GLU A 662 -17.16 47.55 13.06
C GLU A 662 -16.76 47.38 11.59
N SER A 663 -15.46 47.19 11.31
CA SER A 663 -14.98 46.82 9.99
C SER A 663 -15.56 45.48 9.52
N TYR A 664 -15.58 44.47 10.39
CA TYR A 664 -16.16 43.16 10.08
C TYR A 664 -17.67 43.26 9.83
N HIS A 665 -18.39 43.96 10.70
CA HIS A 665 -19.82 44.18 10.57
C HIS A 665 -20.16 44.77 9.20
N TRP A 666 -19.48 45.84 8.79
CA TRP A 666 -19.74 46.48 7.51
C TRP A 666 -19.29 45.68 6.29
N PHE A 667 -18.18 44.92 6.38
CA PHE A 667 -17.80 44.00 5.32
C PHE A 667 -18.78 42.83 5.19
N ARG A 668 -19.31 42.30 6.29
CA ARG A 668 -20.32 41.23 6.31
C ARG A 668 -21.64 41.69 5.69
N GLU A 669 -22.13 42.86 6.08
CA GLU A 669 -23.34 43.44 5.49
C GLU A 669 -23.15 43.75 4.00
N ALA A 670 -21.99 44.29 3.60
CA ALA A 670 -21.70 44.49 2.18
C ALA A 670 -21.61 43.17 1.39
N ALA A 671 -20.99 42.14 1.96
CA ALA A 671 -20.86 40.83 1.33
C ALA A 671 -22.21 40.11 1.21
N LYS A 672 -23.10 40.28 2.20
CA LYS A 672 -24.48 39.78 2.17
C LYS A 672 -25.28 40.42 1.04
N ASP A 673 -25.04 41.70 0.77
CA ASP A 673 -25.63 42.43 -0.35
C ASP A 673 -24.88 42.24 -1.69
N GLY A 674 -24.05 41.19 -1.81
CA GLY A 674 -23.37 40.82 -3.06
C GLY A 674 -22.03 41.52 -3.34
N ASN A 675 -21.44 42.26 -2.39
CA ASN A 675 -20.16 42.92 -2.62
C ASN A 675 -18.98 41.92 -2.60
N GLU A 676 -18.56 41.51 -3.79
CA GLU A 676 -17.38 40.68 -4.06
C GLU A 676 -16.11 41.15 -3.34
N LYS A 677 -15.84 42.46 -3.32
CA LYS A 677 -14.64 43.03 -2.67
C LYS A 677 -14.73 42.91 -1.15
N ALA A 678 -15.93 43.02 -0.58
CA ALA A 678 -16.16 42.77 0.84
C ALA A 678 -16.01 41.29 1.18
N ARG A 679 -16.51 40.38 0.32
CA ARG A 679 -16.33 38.93 0.49
C ARG A 679 -14.86 38.52 0.45
N LYS A 680 -14.08 39.10 -0.48
CA LYS A 680 -12.62 38.92 -0.52
C LYS A 680 -11.95 39.51 0.72
N ALA A 681 -12.34 40.71 1.16
CA ALA A 681 -11.80 41.34 2.35
C ALA A 681 -12.04 40.52 3.63
N LEU A 682 -13.21 39.89 3.78
CA LEU A 682 -13.53 38.96 4.88
C LEU A 682 -12.67 37.69 4.83
N LYS A 683 -12.40 37.15 3.64
CA LYS A 683 -11.53 35.98 3.47
C LYS A 683 -10.05 36.30 3.69
N SER A 684 -9.60 37.49 3.30
CA SER A 684 -8.19 37.89 3.38
C SER A 684 -7.78 38.44 4.75
N THR A 685 -8.72 38.72 5.64
CA THR A 685 -8.43 39.22 6.99
C THR A 685 -8.57 38.11 8.04
N ARG A 686 -7.53 37.25 8.17
CA ARG A 686 -7.39 36.22 9.22
C ARG A 686 -7.70 36.75 10.64
N ALA A 687 -7.48 38.04 10.90
CA ALA A 687 -7.79 38.69 12.18
C ALA A 687 -9.29 38.87 12.49
N LEU A 688 -10.20 38.72 11.51
CA LEU A 688 -11.65 38.83 11.72
C LEU A 688 -12.36 37.47 11.77
N GLN A 689 -11.69 36.41 11.34
CA GLN A 689 -12.14 35.02 11.57
C GLN A 689 -12.14 34.73 13.08
N ASN A 690 -11.16 35.27 13.82
CA ASN A 690 -11.05 35.17 15.29
C ASN A 690 -12.16 35.87 16.09
N ILE A 691 -13.03 36.68 15.45
CA ILE A 691 -14.20 37.30 16.12
C ILE A 691 -15.47 36.44 15.90
N THR A 692 -15.49 35.57 14.88
CA THR A 692 -16.65 34.69 14.62
C THR A 692 -16.51 33.29 15.18
N THR A 693 -15.31 32.82 15.50
CA THR A 693 -15.07 31.57 16.24
C THR A 693 -15.09 31.73 17.77
N ASN A 694 -15.30 32.94 18.28
CA ASN A 694 -15.21 33.23 19.73
C ASN A 694 -16.56 33.43 20.44
N THR A 695 -17.70 32.99 19.88
CA THR A 695 -19.00 33.18 20.57
C THR A 695 -19.92 31.98 20.68
N LEU A 696 -19.63 30.81 20.12
CA LEU A 696 -20.41 29.60 20.39
C LEU A 696 -19.51 28.36 20.42
N GLU A 697 -18.91 28.12 21.59
CA GLU A 697 -18.53 26.82 22.16
C GLU A 697 -18.02 25.75 21.19
N HIS A 698 -16.71 25.76 20.90
CA HIS A 698 -15.88 24.56 20.92
C HIS A 698 -14.62 24.94 21.69
N GLU A 699 -14.68 24.83 23.01
CA GLU A 699 -13.48 24.69 23.82
C GLU A 699 -12.80 23.41 23.33
N ILE A 700 -11.67 23.57 22.64
CA ILE A 700 -10.59 22.59 22.69
C ILE A 700 -10.40 22.31 24.18
N PRO A 701 -10.41 21.06 24.66
CA PRO A 701 -10.27 20.81 26.09
C PRO A 701 -8.80 21.00 26.48
N GLU A 702 -8.36 22.25 26.54
CA GLU A 702 -7.13 22.62 27.23
C GLU A 702 -7.42 22.51 28.73
N PHE A 703 -6.74 21.58 29.39
CA PHE A 703 -6.81 21.47 30.84
C PHE A 703 -6.39 22.79 31.47
N ASP A 704 -7.18 23.30 32.42
CA ASP A 704 -6.90 24.55 33.13
C ASP A 704 -5.46 24.56 33.66
N THR A 705 -4.61 25.38 33.02
CA THR A 705 -3.17 25.43 33.29
C THR A 705 -2.85 25.86 34.72
N GLU A 706 -3.72 26.62 35.37
CA GLU A 706 -3.57 27.02 36.76
C GLU A 706 -3.86 25.84 37.70
N LEU A 707 -4.87 25.04 37.38
CA LEU A 707 -5.23 23.83 38.11
C LEU A 707 -4.19 22.71 37.93
N MET A 708 -3.74 22.47 36.69
CA MET A 708 -2.71 21.48 36.38
C MET A 708 -1.33 21.88 36.94
N GLY A 709 -1.06 23.19 37.02
CA GLY A 709 0.13 23.74 37.66
C GLY A 709 0.23 23.44 39.16
N ARG A 710 -0.93 23.29 39.85
CA ARG A 710 -1.01 22.96 41.29
C ARG A 710 -0.83 21.46 41.60
N LEU A 711 -0.97 20.59 40.60
CA LEU A 711 -0.81 19.15 40.77
C LEU A 711 0.67 18.75 40.93
N THR A 712 0.93 17.76 41.76
CA THR A 712 2.25 17.11 41.83
C THR A 712 2.50 16.28 40.58
N GLU A 713 3.77 15.94 40.33
CA GLU A 713 4.15 15.16 39.14
C GLU A 713 3.48 13.76 39.11
N ASP A 714 3.28 13.14 40.27
CA ASP A 714 2.54 11.87 40.39
C ASP A 714 1.05 12.04 40.05
N GLN A 715 0.44 13.15 40.47
CA GLN A 715 -0.96 13.45 40.17
C GLN A 715 -1.18 13.78 38.69
N ARG A 716 -0.23 14.50 38.07
CA ARG A 716 -0.23 14.77 36.62
C ARG A 716 -0.11 13.48 35.81
N PHE A 717 0.80 12.60 36.22
CA PHE A 717 0.95 11.30 35.59
C PHE A 717 -0.29 10.42 35.75
N TRP A 718 -0.87 10.37 36.95
CA TRP A 718 -2.11 9.63 37.19
C TRP A 718 -3.26 10.17 36.34
N PHE A 719 -3.40 11.50 36.27
CA PHE A 719 -4.41 12.15 35.45
C PHE A 719 -4.22 11.86 33.96
N ALA A 720 -2.99 11.99 33.45
CA ALA A 720 -2.65 11.63 32.08
C ALA A 720 -2.91 10.15 31.81
N GLY A 721 -2.54 9.26 32.73
CA GLY A 721 -2.83 7.83 32.65
C GLY A 721 -4.33 7.52 32.64
N ALA A 722 -5.15 8.27 33.39
CA ALA A 722 -6.60 8.14 33.37
C ALA A 722 -7.22 8.59 32.04
N VAL A 723 -6.74 9.69 31.46
CA VAL A 723 -7.16 10.15 30.13
C VAL A 723 -6.76 9.13 29.06
N VAL A 724 -5.51 8.64 29.11
CA VAL A 724 -5.04 7.57 28.22
C VAL A 724 -5.93 6.34 28.37
N ALA A 725 -6.19 5.86 29.59
CA ALA A 725 -7.07 4.70 29.78
C ALA A 725 -8.50 4.92 29.26
N MET A 726 -9.03 6.14 29.40
CA MET A 726 -10.36 6.50 28.92
C MET A 726 -10.45 6.48 27.40
N VAL A 727 -9.50 7.13 26.72
CA VAL A 727 -9.43 7.16 25.25
C VAL A 727 -9.14 5.77 24.68
N MET A 728 -8.27 5.00 25.33
CA MET A 728 -7.88 3.66 24.90
C MET A 728 -8.96 2.59 25.17
N ALA A 729 -10.03 2.95 25.89
CA ALA A 729 -11.19 2.10 26.07
C ALA A 729 -12.16 2.15 24.88
N ASP A 730 -12.04 3.14 23.99
CA ASP A 730 -12.85 3.25 22.78
C ASP A 730 -12.25 2.43 21.62
N GLU A 731 -13.10 1.91 20.73
CA GLU A 731 -12.70 1.18 19.53
C GLU A 731 -12.25 2.14 18.40
N HIS A 732 -12.74 3.39 18.39
CA HIS A 732 -12.41 4.41 17.40
C HIS A 732 -12.08 5.73 18.10
N ILE A 733 -10.94 6.36 17.75
CA ILE A 733 -10.51 7.63 18.33
C ILE A 733 -10.79 8.77 17.35
N ASP A 734 -11.72 9.64 17.70
CA ASP A 734 -12.04 10.86 16.93
C ASP A 734 -10.97 11.94 17.11
N LEU A 735 -10.89 12.92 16.20
CA LEU A 735 -9.91 14.01 16.23
C LEU A 735 -9.87 14.76 17.58
N HIS A 736 -11.03 14.93 18.22
CA HIS A 736 -11.16 15.59 19.52
C HIS A 736 -10.51 14.77 20.65
N GLU A 737 -10.64 13.45 20.60
CA GLU A 737 -10.06 12.54 21.59
C GLU A 737 -8.53 12.42 21.43
N ARG A 738 -8.03 12.55 20.18
CA ARG A 738 -6.58 12.65 19.90
C ARG A 738 -5.99 13.91 20.51
N SER A 739 -6.58 15.07 20.23
CA SER A 739 -6.13 16.34 20.82
C SER A 739 -6.16 16.29 22.35
N PHE A 740 -7.19 15.65 22.93
CA PHE A 740 -7.31 15.45 24.37
C PHE A 740 -6.22 14.53 24.96
N LEU A 741 -5.91 13.42 24.27
CA LEU A 741 -4.82 12.50 24.62
C LEU A 741 -3.46 13.21 24.61
N HIS A 742 -3.14 13.94 23.54
CA HIS A 742 -1.88 14.68 23.41
C HIS A 742 -1.75 15.78 24.46
N SER A 743 -2.84 16.50 24.72
CA SER A 743 -2.90 17.52 25.77
C SER A 743 -2.62 16.91 27.15
N ALA A 744 -3.14 15.70 27.42
CA ALA A 744 -2.95 15.00 28.68
C ALA A 744 -1.49 14.55 28.88
N ILE A 745 -0.83 14.07 27.83
CA ILE A 745 0.57 13.64 27.90
C ILE A 745 1.50 14.84 28.12
N ARG A 746 1.24 15.98 27.45
CA ARG A 746 2.05 17.22 27.56
C ARG A 746 2.07 17.81 28.98
N ILE A 747 1.08 17.48 29.82
CA ILE A 747 1.02 17.92 31.22
C ILE A 747 2.13 17.25 32.05
N VAL A 748 2.53 16.03 31.72
CA VAL A 748 3.60 15.31 32.42
C VAL A 748 4.95 15.90 32.00
N ARG A 749 5.82 16.21 32.97
CA ARG A 749 7.15 16.80 32.74
C ARG A 749 8.27 15.76 32.83
N ASP A 750 8.06 14.68 33.58
CA ASP A 750 9.03 13.60 33.71
C ASP A 750 9.06 12.73 32.45
N LYS A 751 10.17 12.80 31.72
CA LYS A 751 10.40 12.05 30.48
C LYS A 751 10.24 10.53 30.62
N ARG A 752 10.57 9.94 31.78
CA ARG A 752 10.42 8.48 31.97
C ARG A 752 8.95 8.07 32.06
N LYS A 753 8.15 8.91 32.69
CA LYS A 753 6.70 8.72 32.85
C LYS A 753 5.94 8.98 31.55
N ILE A 754 6.36 9.99 30.79
CA ILE A 754 5.86 10.19 29.42
C ILE A 754 6.11 8.94 28.59
N GLN A 755 7.35 8.42 28.62
CA GLN A 755 7.72 7.21 27.88
C GLN A 755 6.90 5.98 28.31
N GLU A 756 6.57 5.86 29.59
CA GLU A 756 5.71 4.79 30.11
C GLU A 756 4.27 4.89 29.59
N LEU A 757 3.66 6.10 29.57
CA LEU A 757 2.34 6.31 28.99
C LEU A 757 2.33 6.08 27.47
N GLU A 758 3.36 6.55 26.78
CA GLU A 758 3.57 6.29 25.36
C GLU A 758 3.67 4.77 25.10
N GLU A 759 4.35 4.02 25.96
CA GLU A 759 4.45 2.56 25.85
C GLU A 759 3.09 1.84 26.03
N TYR A 760 2.22 2.33 26.91
CA TYR A 760 0.85 1.84 27.05
C TYR A 760 0.00 2.11 25.79
N ILE A 761 0.12 3.31 25.22
CA ILE A 761 -0.53 3.69 23.96
C ILE A 761 -0.05 2.77 22.84
N LEU A 762 1.26 2.57 22.72
CA LEU A 762 1.89 1.72 21.70
C LEU A 762 1.48 0.26 21.80
N ARG A 763 1.19 -0.23 23.01
CA ARG A 763 0.78 -1.62 23.25
C ARG A 763 -0.73 -1.82 23.26
N TRP A 764 -1.51 -0.75 23.07
CA TRP A 764 -2.96 -0.75 23.25
C TRP A 764 -3.41 -1.33 24.60
N GLN A 765 -2.68 -0.95 25.65
CA GLN A 765 -2.96 -1.40 27.01
C GLN A 765 -3.43 -0.22 27.83
N THR A 766 -4.49 -0.42 28.61
CA THR A 766 -4.89 0.56 29.62
C THR A 766 -3.78 0.65 30.66
N PRO A 767 -3.21 1.85 30.93
CA PRO A 767 -2.29 2.02 32.04
C PRO A 767 -2.92 1.49 33.34
N PRO A 768 -2.15 0.88 34.25
CA PRO A 768 -2.63 0.55 35.57
C PRO A 768 -2.85 1.85 36.35
N ILE A 769 -4.10 2.27 36.47
CA ILE A 769 -4.53 3.50 37.18
C ILE A 769 -4.57 3.29 38.69
#